data_AF-A0AAN6RU54-F1
#
_entry.id   AF-A0AAN6RU54-F1
#
_cell.length_a   1.000
_cell.length_b   1.000
_cell.length_c   1.000
_cell.angle_alpha   90.00
_cell.angle_beta   90.00
_cell.angle_gamma   90.00
#
_symmetry.space_group_name_H-M   'P 1'
#
loop_
_entity.id
_entity.type
_entity.pdbx_description
1 polymer ?
#
loop_
_entity_poly.entity_id
_entity_poly.type
_entity_poly.pdbx_seq_one_letter_code
_entity_poly.pdbx_strand_id
1 'polypeptide(L)'
;MASVSTPPPERSHSGLGSKIKMPFRGLKEKLHDNQPLNEVRVQLNHKKHQIGKFGNLFNPQHRHDEAHEKACDEKRTEISESNRFQSYFPERDGNLVKWYVDGRDYCWAVSVALENAKESIYIADWWLSPELFLRRPPHYNPQWRLDQILKRRAEAGIKIYIIVYREVEAALTCNSEHTKHALQALCPEGSPGFGNIKVMRHPDHNVLENAADMTFYWAHHEKFIIIDYEMAFIGGLDLCFGRWDNHQHALSDMHPEAVANEVWPGQDFNNNRVMDFKNVQDWKQNALSKADSGRMPWHDVAMGLIGPCVYDIAEHFVLRWNFIKRDKYKRDSRFEWLELEGRQGIDEDLVGVQRPSHPVGGYQLHPLSPLESKAIDGRGTVRAQVVRSSADWSSGILTEHSIQNAYSEIIRGAQHYIYIENQFFITATGDKQAPIKNTIGRAIVDAVVSAAKDNRKFRVIVVIPAVPGFAGDLREDAAVSTRAIMDYQYKSICRGEHSIFGQLEKEGIDPTQYLFFFNLRSYDRLNRTAGVKRREKASGMSYRDAQIAHDEQLTGEASMPIYPKGVDLQPQRSTVCPPDLPPRRKASTSSSLAVASRISGAATVAHHAMAEQTPISAEPWEGDAEDEVNHWIQEELYIHSKLLIVDDRIVVCGSSNLNDRSQLGHHDSELCLVMEDSRGLASTMDGQPYEAGYHAATLRRHLWREHLGLLPPQDLDGSADPNAQPPGEESPNEVGEGEESWKFVEDPLSDELWEAWTAQATKNTEVFRQLFHADPDDHVKTFDDFNGFLPPKGTKPGHIYDRMIPPHVVRRRLDTVRGHLVWTPMQFLRDASMAEKGLQVNQLTESIYT
;
A
#
# COMPACT_ATOMS: atom_id res chain seq x y z
N MET A 1 53.21 -37.89 -51.19
CA MET A 1 53.55 -39.19 -51.83
C MET A 1 53.27 -40.32 -50.85
N ALA A 2 52.98 -41.52 -51.35
CA ALA A 2 52.97 -42.83 -50.66
C ALA A 2 51.91 -43.12 -49.55
N SER A 3 50.86 -43.85 -49.96
CA SER A 3 50.27 -45.08 -49.37
C SER A 3 50.93 -45.68 -48.10
N VAL A 4 50.21 -45.96 -46.99
CA VAL A 4 49.19 -47.03 -46.71
C VAL A 4 49.77 -48.41 -46.29
N SER A 5 49.43 -48.87 -45.07
CA SER A 5 49.04 -50.27 -44.75
C SER A 5 48.34 -50.38 -43.37
N THR A 6 47.24 -51.14 -43.31
CA THR A 6 46.22 -51.29 -42.22
C THR A 6 46.23 -52.72 -41.60
N PRO A 7 45.19 -53.22 -40.87
CA PRO A 7 44.30 -52.72 -39.79
C PRO A 7 44.63 -53.51 -38.46
N PRO A 8 43.73 -54.11 -37.62
CA PRO A 8 42.34 -53.88 -37.13
C PRO A 8 42.29 -53.78 -35.56
N PRO A 9 41.17 -53.98 -34.79
CA PRO A 9 39.74 -54.11 -35.12
C PRO A 9 38.76 -53.16 -34.38
N GLU A 10 37.50 -53.22 -34.78
CA GLU A 10 36.35 -52.39 -34.36
C GLU A 10 35.75 -52.74 -32.99
N ARG A 11 35.09 -51.76 -32.33
CA ARG A 11 33.82 -51.99 -31.60
C ARG A 11 32.88 -50.78 -31.73
N SER A 12 31.59 -51.08 -31.84
CA SER A 12 30.52 -50.14 -32.19
C SER A 12 29.97 -49.33 -31.01
N HIS A 13 29.47 -48.12 -31.31
CA HIS A 13 28.62 -47.36 -30.40
C HIS A 13 27.24 -48.00 -30.25
N SER A 14 26.74 -48.09 -29.01
CA SER A 14 25.34 -48.39 -28.71
C SER A 14 24.78 -47.34 -27.74
N GLY A 15 23.72 -46.65 -28.14
CA GLY A 15 23.10 -45.60 -27.32
C GLY A 15 22.47 -46.13 -26.03
N LEU A 16 22.34 -45.26 -25.02
CA LEU A 16 21.84 -45.62 -23.69
C LEU A 16 20.30 -45.80 -23.60
N GLY A 17 19.68 -46.28 -24.68
CA GLY A 17 18.27 -46.64 -24.74
C GLY A 17 17.97 -47.99 -24.12
N SER A 18 18.19 -48.16 -22.80
CA SER A 18 17.56 -49.23 -21.99
C SER A 18 18.03 -49.25 -20.52
N LYS A 19 17.32 -48.56 -19.60
CA LYS A 19 17.29 -48.91 -18.16
C LYS A 19 16.22 -48.20 -17.30
N ILE A 20 14.96 -48.19 -17.76
CA ILE A 20 13.81 -48.03 -16.85
C ILE A 20 12.91 -49.25 -17.03
N LYS A 21 12.96 -50.19 -16.08
CA LYS A 21 12.06 -51.35 -16.04
C LYS A 21 10.69 -50.90 -15.53
N MET A 22 9.65 -51.15 -16.32
CA MET A 22 8.26 -50.87 -15.94
C MET A 22 7.83 -51.64 -14.68
N PRO A 23 7.07 -51.01 -13.75
CA PRO A 23 6.31 -51.72 -12.72
C PRO A 23 4.95 -52.22 -13.26
N PHE A 24 4.94 -52.87 -14.43
CA PHE A 24 3.72 -53.36 -15.10
C PHE A 24 3.82 -54.86 -15.43
N ARG A 25 3.86 -55.70 -14.39
CA ARG A 25 3.64 -57.16 -14.54
C ARG A 25 2.85 -57.84 -13.41
N GLY A 26 2.20 -57.05 -12.53
CA GLY A 26 1.36 -57.56 -11.43
C GLY A 26 -0.11 -57.12 -11.49
N LEU A 27 -0.56 -56.50 -12.59
CA LEU A 27 -1.90 -55.90 -12.70
C LEU A 27 -2.79 -56.53 -13.80
N LYS A 28 -2.50 -57.76 -14.23
CA LYS A 28 -3.23 -58.45 -15.32
C LYS A 28 -4.03 -59.68 -14.88
N GLU A 29 -4.16 -59.92 -13.57
CA GLU A 29 -4.90 -61.08 -13.00
C GLU A 29 -5.96 -60.68 -11.95
N LYS A 30 -6.34 -59.39 -11.89
CA LYS A 30 -7.47 -58.90 -11.08
C LYS A 30 -8.38 -57.94 -11.86
N LEU A 31 -8.84 -58.41 -13.01
CA LEU A 31 -9.91 -57.78 -13.79
C LEU A 31 -10.97 -58.83 -14.15
N HIS A 32 -11.69 -59.25 -13.12
CA HIS A 32 -13.07 -59.70 -13.25
C HIS A 32 -13.94 -58.75 -12.43
N ASP A 33 -15.11 -58.46 -12.99
CA ASP A 33 -16.26 -57.72 -12.45
C ASP A 33 -16.15 -56.18 -12.31
N ASN A 34 -16.83 -55.51 -13.26
CA ASN A 34 -17.61 -54.27 -13.11
C ASN A 34 -16.98 -53.08 -12.35
N GLN A 35 -16.06 -52.37 -13.01
CA GLN A 35 -15.89 -50.92 -12.81
C GLN A 35 -16.32 -50.15 -14.08
N PRO A 36 -17.06 -49.04 -13.96
CA PRO A 36 -17.51 -48.28 -15.12
C PRO A 36 -16.32 -47.58 -15.80
N LEU A 37 -16.27 -47.64 -17.14
CA LEU A 37 -15.22 -47.04 -17.97
C LEU A 37 -14.91 -45.56 -17.67
N ASN A 38 -15.89 -44.83 -17.11
CA ASN A 38 -15.72 -43.46 -16.65
C ASN A 38 -14.69 -43.33 -15.50
N GLU A 39 -14.63 -44.24 -14.54
CA GLU A 39 -13.67 -44.16 -13.42
C GLU A 39 -12.23 -44.32 -13.90
N VAL A 40 -11.98 -45.28 -14.79
CA VAL A 40 -10.66 -45.50 -15.40
C VAL A 40 -10.24 -44.29 -16.25
N ARG A 41 -11.19 -43.69 -16.99
CA ARG A 41 -10.95 -42.47 -17.78
C ARG A 41 -10.69 -41.24 -16.88
N VAL A 42 -11.38 -41.13 -15.75
CA VAL A 42 -11.14 -40.09 -14.72
C VAL A 42 -9.77 -40.26 -14.07
N GLN A 43 -9.37 -41.49 -13.70
CA GLN A 43 -8.03 -41.77 -13.16
C GLN A 43 -6.91 -41.51 -14.16
N LEU A 44 -7.10 -41.85 -15.44
CA LEU A 44 -6.16 -41.53 -16.52
C LEU A 44 -6.05 -40.02 -16.76
N ASN A 45 -7.16 -39.29 -16.75
CA ASN A 45 -7.15 -37.83 -16.82
C ASN A 45 -6.47 -37.20 -15.59
N HIS A 46 -6.71 -37.71 -14.38
CA HIS A 46 -6.03 -37.27 -13.16
C HIS A 46 -4.51 -37.49 -13.24
N LYS A 47 -4.07 -38.66 -13.70
CA LYS A 47 -2.63 -38.92 -13.94
C LYS A 47 -2.06 -38.02 -15.05
N LYS A 48 -2.80 -37.79 -16.14
CA LYS A 48 -2.37 -36.86 -17.20
C LYS A 48 -2.25 -35.41 -16.68
N HIS A 49 -3.16 -34.97 -15.82
CA HIS A 49 -3.06 -33.67 -15.13
C HIS A 49 -1.86 -33.61 -14.17
N GLN A 50 -1.62 -34.64 -13.36
CA GLN A 50 -0.43 -34.68 -12.50
C GLN A 50 0.87 -34.62 -13.31
N ILE A 51 0.95 -35.36 -14.43
CA ILE A 51 2.11 -35.33 -15.33
C ILE A 51 2.24 -33.97 -16.04
N GLY A 52 1.11 -33.36 -16.42
CA GLY A 52 1.09 -31.99 -16.97
C GLY A 52 1.64 -30.97 -15.98
N LYS A 53 1.20 -31.01 -14.72
CA LYS A 53 1.76 -30.17 -13.65
C LYS A 53 3.27 -30.39 -13.44
N PHE A 54 3.78 -31.61 -13.60
CA PHE A 54 5.23 -31.86 -13.61
C PHE A 54 5.94 -31.28 -14.85
N GLY A 55 5.25 -31.07 -15.97
CA GLY A 55 5.75 -30.36 -17.14
C GLY A 55 5.85 -28.85 -16.92
N ASN A 56 4.93 -28.27 -16.13
CA ASN A 56 4.95 -26.84 -15.79
C ASN A 56 6.23 -26.42 -15.02
N LEU A 57 6.92 -27.34 -14.32
CA LEU A 57 8.23 -27.08 -13.71
C LEU A 57 9.35 -26.82 -14.74
N PHE A 58 9.14 -27.13 -16.03
CA PHE A 58 10.14 -27.00 -17.09
C PHE A 58 9.74 -26.04 -18.22
N ASN A 59 8.47 -25.63 -18.29
CA ASN A 59 8.05 -24.46 -19.06
C ASN A 59 7.17 -23.56 -18.16
N PRO A 60 7.70 -22.48 -17.57
CA PRO A 60 6.86 -21.54 -16.82
C PRO A 60 5.78 -20.94 -17.72
N GLN A 61 6.08 -20.67 -18.99
CA GLN A 61 5.16 -20.09 -19.99
C GLN A 61 4.16 -21.09 -20.62
N HIS A 62 3.91 -22.24 -19.99
CA HIS A 62 3.02 -23.30 -20.47
C HIS A 62 1.56 -22.89 -20.81
N ARG A 63 1.13 -21.69 -20.43
CA ARG A 63 -0.20 -21.09 -20.70
C ARG A 63 -0.23 -20.22 -21.97
N HIS A 64 0.86 -20.20 -22.72
CA HIS A 64 1.05 -19.47 -23.97
C HIS A 64 1.48 -20.40 -25.12
N ASP A 65 1.24 -21.71 -24.98
CA ASP A 65 1.76 -22.73 -25.89
C ASP A 65 0.74 -23.15 -26.96
N GLU A 66 -0.56 -23.14 -26.64
CA GLU A 66 -1.61 -23.54 -27.58
C GLU A 66 -1.89 -22.46 -28.62
N ALA A 67 -2.36 -22.87 -29.81
CA ALA A 67 -2.58 -21.94 -30.92
C ALA A 67 -3.64 -20.84 -30.63
N HIS A 68 -4.58 -21.13 -29.73
CA HIS A 68 -5.59 -20.14 -29.31
C HIS A 68 -5.05 -19.15 -28.27
N GLU A 69 -4.12 -19.59 -27.42
CA GLU A 69 -3.44 -18.74 -26.44
C GLU A 69 -2.54 -17.75 -27.19
N LYS A 70 -1.71 -18.25 -28.12
CA LYS A 70 -0.85 -17.44 -29.00
C LYS A 70 -1.61 -16.39 -29.81
N ALA A 71 -2.76 -16.74 -30.39
CA ALA A 71 -3.58 -15.77 -31.13
C ALA A 71 -4.11 -14.64 -30.23
N CYS A 72 -4.46 -14.94 -28.98
CA CYS A 72 -4.89 -13.94 -28.01
C CYS A 72 -3.71 -13.09 -27.51
N ASP A 73 -2.52 -13.68 -27.34
CA ASP A 73 -1.30 -12.95 -26.98
C ASP A 73 -0.81 -12.04 -28.10
N GLU A 74 -0.82 -12.50 -29.36
CA GLU A 74 -0.55 -11.68 -30.56
C GLU A 74 -1.49 -10.46 -30.59
N LYS A 75 -2.79 -10.69 -30.43
CA LYS A 75 -3.83 -9.65 -30.38
C LYS A 75 -3.65 -8.67 -29.22
N ARG A 76 -3.32 -9.14 -28.01
CA ARG A 76 -3.00 -8.26 -26.86
C ARG A 76 -1.73 -7.44 -27.14
N THR A 77 -0.73 -8.05 -27.78
CA THR A 77 0.52 -7.38 -28.14
C THR A 77 0.27 -6.27 -29.17
N GLU A 78 -0.51 -6.54 -30.22
CA GLU A 78 -0.92 -5.52 -31.22
C GLU A 78 -1.67 -4.34 -30.57
N ILE A 79 -2.59 -4.63 -29.63
CA ILE A 79 -3.27 -3.58 -28.84
C ILE A 79 -2.24 -2.76 -28.05
N SER A 80 -1.38 -3.42 -27.28
CA SER A 80 -0.38 -2.76 -26.44
C SER A 80 0.60 -1.91 -27.25
N GLU A 81 1.15 -2.45 -28.34
CA GLU A 81 2.08 -1.72 -29.24
C GLU A 81 1.42 -0.53 -29.94
N SER A 82 0.09 -0.52 -30.10
CA SER A 82 -0.65 0.62 -30.67
C SER A 82 -0.87 1.78 -29.70
N ASN A 83 -0.66 1.57 -28.39
CA ASN A 83 -0.91 2.54 -27.34
C ASN A 83 0.39 3.16 -26.77
N ARG A 84 0.26 4.35 -26.19
CA ARG A 84 1.34 5.00 -25.43
C ARG A 84 1.81 4.12 -24.27
N PHE A 85 3.11 4.19 -23.97
CA PHE A 85 3.82 3.37 -22.97
C PHE A 85 3.77 1.84 -23.17
N GLN A 86 3.28 1.36 -24.32
CA GLN A 86 2.93 -0.04 -24.54
C GLN A 86 1.89 -0.58 -23.54
N SER A 87 0.97 0.27 -23.08
CA SER A 87 -0.13 -0.15 -22.22
C SER A 87 -1.19 -0.93 -22.99
N TYR A 88 -1.75 -1.97 -22.40
CA TYR A 88 -2.94 -2.62 -22.96
C TYR A 88 -4.15 -1.65 -23.06
N PHE A 89 -4.19 -0.61 -22.22
CA PHE A 89 -5.27 0.38 -22.20
C PHE A 89 -4.90 1.65 -23.00
N PRO A 90 -5.82 2.17 -23.82
CA PRO A 90 -5.59 3.40 -24.58
C PRO A 90 -5.69 4.65 -23.70
N GLU A 91 -5.18 5.78 -24.21
CA GLU A 91 -5.47 7.09 -23.62
C GLU A 91 -6.98 7.41 -23.75
N ARG A 92 -7.58 7.92 -22.67
CA ARG A 92 -9.00 8.29 -22.58
C ARG A 92 -9.13 9.78 -22.25
N ASP A 93 -9.75 10.54 -23.14
CA ASP A 93 -10.22 11.89 -22.80
C ASP A 93 -11.50 11.83 -21.94
N GLY A 94 -11.87 12.94 -21.30
CA GLY A 94 -13.18 13.12 -20.70
C GLY A 94 -13.35 12.61 -19.26
N ASN A 95 -12.27 12.29 -18.54
CA ASN A 95 -12.37 11.83 -17.15
C ASN A 95 -12.50 13.02 -16.18
N LEU A 96 -13.39 12.89 -15.20
CA LEU A 96 -13.40 13.69 -13.98
C LEU A 96 -12.56 12.94 -12.95
N VAL A 97 -11.40 13.49 -12.59
CA VAL A 97 -10.52 12.91 -11.56
C VAL A 97 -10.34 13.87 -10.40
N LYS A 98 -10.52 13.32 -9.20
CA LYS A 98 -10.39 13.98 -7.91
C LYS A 98 -9.27 13.31 -7.12
N TRP A 99 -8.36 14.10 -6.55
CA TRP A 99 -7.34 13.57 -5.66
C TRP A 99 -7.84 13.52 -4.21
N TYR A 100 -7.30 12.58 -3.46
CA TYR A 100 -7.42 12.45 -2.01
C TYR A 100 -6.01 12.35 -1.44
N VAL A 101 -5.73 13.19 -0.45
CA VAL A 101 -4.55 13.07 0.41
C VAL A 101 -5.04 12.51 1.74
N ASP A 102 -4.28 11.56 2.27
CA ASP A 102 -4.58 10.79 3.48
C ASP A 102 -5.85 9.93 3.49
N GLY A 103 -5.89 9.05 4.49
CA GLY A 103 -6.98 8.13 4.71
C GLY A 103 -8.29 8.77 5.16
N ARG A 104 -8.30 9.98 5.75
CA ARG A 104 -9.54 10.63 6.23
C ARG A 104 -10.49 10.94 5.09
N ASP A 105 -10.04 11.68 4.07
CA ASP A 105 -10.88 12.09 2.95
C ASP A 105 -11.22 10.90 2.05
N TYR A 106 -10.22 10.06 1.77
CA TYR A 106 -10.40 8.83 1.00
C TYR A 106 -11.44 7.90 1.63
N CYS A 107 -11.30 7.54 2.91
CA CYS A 107 -12.24 6.63 3.57
C CYS A 107 -13.64 7.25 3.69
N TRP A 108 -13.74 8.57 3.89
CA TRP A 108 -15.04 9.23 3.90
C TRP A 108 -15.72 9.14 2.53
N ALA A 109 -15.01 9.48 1.46
CA ALA A 109 -15.52 9.40 0.08
C ALA A 109 -15.93 7.97 -0.28
N VAL A 110 -15.07 6.99 0.00
CA VAL A 110 -15.37 5.56 -0.19
C VAL A 110 -16.60 5.15 0.61
N SER A 111 -16.77 5.60 1.86
CA SER A 111 -17.97 5.27 2.65
C SER A 111 -19.27 5.80 2.04
N VAL A 112 -19.25 7.00 1.45
CA VAL A 112 -20.41 7.59 0.74
C VAL A 112 -20.69 6.82 -0.55
N ALA A 113 -19.65 6.53 -1.33
CA ALA A 113 -19.80 5.85 -2.62
C ALA A 113 -20.30 4.41 -2.44
N LEU A 114 -19.74 3.65 -1.50
CA LEU A 114 -20.19 2.29 -1.16
C LEU A 114 -21.64 2.28 -0.66
N GLU A 115 -22.04 3.21 0.21
CA GLU A 115 -23.42 3.27 0.71
C GLU A 115 -24.44 3.56 -0.42
N ASN A 116 -24.02 4.29 -1.46
CA ASN A 116 -24.85 4.68 -2.61
C ASN A 116 -24.87 3.68 -3.78
N ALA A 117 -24.04 2.62 -3.76
CA ALA A 117 -23.93 1.64 -4.85
C ALA A 117 -25.26 0.94 -5.20
N LYS A 118 -25.63 0.89 -6.47
CA LYS A 118 -26.96 0.52 -6.99
C LYS A 118 -27.01 -0.85 -7.67
N GLU A 119 -25.86 -1.36 -8.10
CA GLU A 119 -25.74 -2.55 -8.94
C GLU A 119 -24.62 -3.50 -8.45
N SER A 120 -23.38 -3.02 -8.49
CA SER A 120 -22.19 -3.85 -8.34
C SER A 120 -21.02 -3.11 -7.70
N ILE A 121 -20.25 -3.82 -6.89
CA ILE A 121 -19.03 -3.29 -6.24
C ILE A 121 -17.91 -4.30 -6.51
N TYR A 122 -16.82 -3.86 -7.11
CA TYR A 122 -15.57 -4.64 -7.21
C TYR A 122 -14.53 -4.03 -6.26
N ILE A 123 -13.80 -4.87 -5.54
CA ILE A 123 -12.69 -4.44 -4.66
C ILE A 123 -11.47 -5.32 -4.93
N ALA A 124 -10.33 -4.69 -5.18
CA ALA A 124 -9.01 -5.31 -5.17
C ALA A 124 -8.16 -4.62 -4.11
N ASP A 125 -7.60 -5.40 -3.19
CA ASP A 125 -6.72 -4.93 -2.10
C ASP A 125 -5.57 -5.90 -1.88
N TRP A 126 -4.41 -5.38 -1.45
CA TRP A 126 -3.33 -6.21 -0.92
C TRP A 126 -3.70 -6.74 0.47
N TRP A 127 -4.30 -5.88 1.31
CA TRP A 127 -4.90 -6.28 2.57
C TRP A 127 -6.22 -5.55 2.80
N LEU A 128 -7.29 -6.28 3.11
CA LEU A 128 -8.60 -5.72 3.44
C LEU A 128 -8.99 -6.17 4.85
N SER A 129 -9.25 -5.23 5.75
CA SER A 129 -9.73 -5.48 7.12
C SER A 129 -11.23 -5.22 7.20
N PRO A 130 -12.09 -6.26 7.30
CA PRO A 130 -13.55 -6.08 7.34
C PRO A 130 -14.02 -5.13 8.45
N GLU A 131 -13.31 -5.13 9.57
CA GLU A 131 -13.63 -4.35 10.76
C GLU A 131 -13.03 -2.92 10.75
N LEU A 132 -12.49 -2.44 9.62
CA LEU A 132 -12.04 -1.05 9.47
C LEU A 132 -13.22 -0.07 9.57
N PHE A 133 -13.08 0.96 10.40
CA PHE A 133 -14.00 2.09 10.46
C PHE A 133 -13.60 3.16 9.43
N LEU A 134 -14.49 3.48 8.49
CA LEU A 134 -14.22 4.48 7.45
C LEU A 134 -14.46 5.92 7.92
N ARG A 135 -15.18 6.12 9.04
CA ARG A 135 -15.42 7.43 9.69
C ARG A 135 -15.14 7.35 11.19
N ARG A 136 -14.60 8.44 11.76
CA ARG A 136 -14.08 8.51 13.12
C ARG A 136 -14.72 9.66 13.92
N PRO A 137 -14.77 9.60 15.27
CA PRO A 137 -14.44 8.46 16.12
C PRO A 137 -15.43 7.29 15.94
N PRO A 138 -15.01 6.02 16.09
CA PRO A 138 -15.84 4.84 15.87
C PRO A 138 -17.10 4.78 16.74
N HIS A 139 -17.04 5.31 17.97
CA HIS A 139 -18.18 5.29 18.91
C HIS A 139 -19.41 6.03 18.39
N TYR A 140 -19.20 7.12 17.66
CA TYR A 140 -20.27 7.93 17.06
C TYR A 140 -20.61 7.49 15.63
N ASN A 141 -19.82 6.57 15.06
CA ASN A 141 -19.88 6.14 13.67
C ASN A 141 -19.93 4.60 13.46
N PRO A 142 -20.54 3.78 14.34
CA PRO A 142 -20.44 2.31 14.23
C PRO A 142 -21.03 1.74 12.94
N GLN A 143 -21.99 2.43 12.33
CA GLN A 143 -22.61 2.08 11.05
C GLN A 143 -21.67 2.22 9.83
N TRP A 144 -20.56 2.95 9.98
CA TRP A 144 -19.58 3.24 8.92
C TRP A 144 -18.36 2.30 8.96
N ARG A 145 -18.45 1.18 9.67
CA ARG A 145 -17.52 0.06 9.54
C ARG A 145 -17.73 -0.65 8.20
N LEU A 146 -16.63 -1.05 7.54
CA LEU A 146 -16.64 -1.55 6.17
C LEU A 146 -17.57 -2.75 5.99
N ASP A 147 -17.47 -3.76 6.86
CA ASP A 147 -18.35 -4.93 6.89
C ASP A 147 -19.84 -4.57 7.00
N GLN A 148 -20.19 -3.54 7.78
CA GLN A 148 -21.58 -3.09 7.95
C GLN A 148 -22.14 -2.43 6.69
N ILE A 149 -21.32 -1.63 5.99
CA ILE A 149 -21.69 -1.03 4.70
C ILE A 149 -21.90 -2.14 3.66
N LEU A 150 -20.91 -3.05 3.51
CA LEU A 150 -20.98 -4.15 2.55
C LEU A 150 -22.17 -5.09 2.84
N LYS A 151 -22.47 -5.36 4.12
CA LYS A 151 -23.65 -6.14 4.53
C LYS A 151 -24.94 -5.44 4.11
N ARG A 152 -25.12 -4.15 4.40
CA ARG A 152 -26.33 -3.39 3.98
C ARG A 152 -26.50 -3.39 2.46
N ARG A 153 -25.42 -3.19 1.70
CA ARG A 153 -25.48 -3.24 0.23
C ARG A 153 -25.81 -4.63 -0.29
N ALA A 154 -25.20 -5.67 0.25
CA ALA A 154 -25.52 -7.06 -0.10
C ALA A 154 -26.99 -7.39 0.19
N GLU A 155 -27.51 -7.00 1.36
CA GLU A 155 -28.92 -7.15 1.76
C GLU A 155 -29.88 -6.37 0.83
N ALA A 156 -29.44 -5.22 0.30
CA ALA A 156 -30.15 -4.43 -0.72
C ALA A 156 -30.09 -5.02 -2.14
N GLY A 157 -29.36 -6.12 -2.35
CA GLY A 157 -29.28 -6.84 -3.64
C GLY A 157 -28.00 -6.62 -4.45
N ILE A 158 -27.11 -5.73 -4.00
CA ILE A 158 -25.88 -5.33 -4.71
C ILE A 158 -24.90 -6.50 -4.81
N LYS A 159 -24.28 -6.70 -5.98
CA LYS A 159 -23.31 -7.79 -6.20
C LYS A 159 -21.89 -7.34 -5.87
N ILE A 160 -21.25 -7.98 -4.91
CA ILE A 160 -19.96 -7.55 -4.34
C ILE A 160 -18.89 -8.61 -4.62
N TYR A 161 -17.90 -8.24 -5.43
CA TYR A 161 -16.82 -9.12 -5.89
C TYR A 161 -15.49 -8.60 -5.34
N ILE A 162 -14.76 -9.45 -4.62
CA ILE A 162 -13.54 -9.05 -3.91
C ILE A 162 -12.41 -10.00 -4.28
N ILE A 163 -11.27 -9.43 -4.66
CA ILE A 163 -9.99 -10.14 -4.83
C ILE A 163 -9.04 -9.59 -3.78
N VAL A 164 -8.60 -10.44 -2.85
CA VAL A 164 -7.56 -10.09 -1.87
C VAL A 164 -6.33 -10.96 -2.11
N TYR A 165 -5.14 -10.40 -1.88
CA TYR A 165 -3.91 -11.19 -1.90
C TYR A 165 -4.00 -12.35 -0.90
N ARG A 166 -3.50 -13.53 -1.30
CA ARG A 166 -3.22 -14.64 -0.39
C ARG A 166 -1.76 -14.58 0.02
N GLU A 167 -1.55 -14.17 1.26
CA GLU A 167 -0.26 -14.06 1.90
C GLU A 167 0.42 -15.41 2.16
N VAL A 168 1.75 -15.37 2.31
CA VAL A 168 2.50 -16.44 2.96
C VAL A 168 2.36 -16.26 4.47
N GLU A 169 1.49 -17.07 5.09
CA GLU A 169 1.10 -17.00 6.52
C GLU A 169 2.28 -17.03 7.51
N ALA A 170 3.45 -17.54 7.08
CA ALA A 170 4.68 -17.56 7.89
C ALA A 170 5.50 -16.24 7.84
N ALA A 171 5.16 -15.31 6.95
CA ALA A 171 5.91 -14.09 6.66
C ALA A 171 5.08 -12.80 6.78
N LEU A 172 3.75 -12.89 6.79
CA LEU A 172 2.83 -11.74 6.81
C LEU A 172 1.64 -11.99 7.74
N THR A 173 1.14 -10.92 8.34
CA THR A 173 0.18 -10.94 9.47
C THR A 173 -1.25 -10.54 9.09
N CYS A 174 -1.47 -10.24 7.81
CA CYS A 174 -2.72 -9.72 7.24
C CYS A 174 -3.96 -10.63 7.41
N ASN A 175 -3.77 -11.96 7.47
CA ASN A 175 -4.83 -12.96 7.62
C ASN A 175 -5.98 -12.81 6.59
N SER A 176 -5.69 -12.98 5.30
CA SER A 176 -6.73 -12.91 4.26
C SER A 176 -7.80 -14.01 4.40
N GLU A 177 -7.50 -15.08 5.14
CA GLU A 177 -8.49 -16.10 5.48
C GLU A 177 -9.60 -15.56 6.40
N HIS A 178 -9.23 -14.78 7.44
CA HIS A 178 -10.19 -14.03 8.25
C HIS A 178 -11.04 -13.11 7.38
N THR A 179 -10.40 -12.28 6.53
CA THR A 179 -11.10 -11.38 5.60
C THR A 179 -12.16 -12.11 4.78
N LYS A 180 -11.79 -13.24 4.18
CA LYS A 180 -12.72 -14.07 3.40
C LYS A 180 -13.87 -14.64 4.24
N HIS A 181 -13.56 -15.21 5.40
CA HIS A 181 -14.58 -15.85 6.24
C HIS A 181 -15.54 -14.84 6.88
N ALA A 182 -15.03 -13.71 7.39
CA ALA A 182 -15.83 -12.64 7.96
C ALA A 182 -16.82 -12.07 6.93
N LEU A 183 -16.34 -11.64 5.76
CA LEU A 183 -17.18 -11.03 4.73
C LEU A 183 -18.21 -12.00 4.14
N GLN A 184 -17.84 -13.26 3.90
CA GLN A 184 -18.80 -14.26 3.39
C GLN A 184 -19.81 -14.72 4.45
N ALA A 185 -19.56 -14.47 5.75
CA ALA A 185 -20.49 -14.80 6.83
C ALA A 185 -21.51 -13.69 7.16
N LEU A 186 -21.35 -12.48 6.59
CA LEU A 186 -22.24 -11.33 6.86
C LEU A 186 -23.70 -11.59 6.50
N CYS A 187 -23.93 -12.30 5.40
CA CYS A 187 -25.25 -12.71 4.91
C CYS A 187 -25.31 -14.26 4.91
N PRO A 188 -25.71 -14.92 6.03
CA PRO A 188 -25.82 -16.38 6.09
C PRO A 188 -26.95 -16.93 5.21
N GLU A 189 -26.95 -18.24 4.97
CA GLU A 189 -27.97 -18.91 4.13
C GLU A 189 -29.40 -18.64 4.63
N GLY A 190 -30.28 -18.22 3.73
CA GLY A 190 -31.65 -17.80 4.03
C GLY A 190 -31.83 -16.35 4.47
N SER A 191 -30.75 -15.58 4.68
CA SER A 191 -30.83 -14.12 4.88
C SER A 191 -30.85 -13.35 3.55
N PRO A 192 -31.38 -12.10 3.52
CA PRO A 192 -31.17 -11.19 2.40
C PRO A 192 -29.67 -11.02 2.11
N GLY A 193 -29.30 -10.92 0.84
CA GLY A 193 -27.90 -10.79 0.44
C GLY A 193 -27.07 -12.09 0.47
N PHE A 194 -27.63 -13.24 0.85
CA PHE A 194 -26.90 -14.52 0.75
C PHE A 194 -26.39 -14.76 -0.68
N GLY A 195 -25.08 -15.02 -0.80
CA GLY A 195 -24.41 -15.22 -2.08
C GLY A 195 -24.12 -13.94 -2.88
N ASN A 196 -24.45 -12.75 -2.37
CA ASN A 196 -24.11 -11.47 -3.02
C ASN A 196 -22.65 -11.03 -2.76
N ILE A 197 -22.03 -11.46 -1.65
CA ILE A 197 -20.62 -11.17 -1.32
C ILE A 197 -19.74 -12.37 -1.69
N LYS A 198 -18.74 -12.14 -2.54
CA LYS A 198 -17.86 -13.19 -3.09
C LYS A 198 -16.39 -12.78 -2.99
N VAL A 199 -15.61 -13.55 -2.23
CA VAL A 199 -14.20 -13.26 -1.98
C VAL A 199 -13.29 -14.36 -2.55
N MET A 200 -12.41 -13.99 -3.47
CA MET A 200 -11.30 -14.82 -3.97
C MET A 200 -10.00 -14.43 -3.28
N ARG A 201 -9.13 -15.42 -3.02
CA ARG A 201 -7.75 -15.23 -2.52
C ARG A 201 -6.76 -15.83 -3.51
N HIS A 202 -5.70 -15.14 -3.88
CA HIS A 202 -4.68 -15.62 -4.84
C HIS A 202 -3.31 -14.95 -4.58
N PRO A 203 -2.15 -15.59 -4.83
CA PRO A 203 -1.90 -16.91 -5.41
C PRO A 203 -1.93 -18.09 -4.42
N ASP A 204 -1.85 -19.33 -4.91
CA ASP A 204 -1.72 -20.52 -4.06
C ASP A 204 -0.26 -20.99 -3.95
N HIS A 205 0.33 -20.77 -2.78
CA HIS A 205 1.72 -21.06 -2.43
C HIS A 205 2.01 -22.56 -2.17
N ASN A 206 1.78 -23.42 -3.17
CA ASN A 206 2.00 -24.86 -3.05
C ASN A 206 3.49 -25.25 -3.18
N VAL A 207 4.17 -25.43 -2.05
CA VAL A 207 5.62 -25.77 -1.95
C VAL A 207 6.07 -26.94 -2.85
N LEU A 208 5.19 -27.93 -3.09
CA LEU A 208 5.52 -29.14 -3.88
C LEU A 208 5.22 -29.01 -5.38
N GLU A 209 4.45 -28.01 -5.81
CA GLU A 209 4.16 -27.75 -7.23
C GLU A 209 4.96 -26.54 -7.74
N ASN A 210 5.26 -25.57 -6.86
CA ASN A 210 5.90 -24.29 -7.20
C ASN A 210 7.40 -24.24 -6.86
N ALA A 211 8.06 -25.38 -6.59
CA ALA A 211 9.49 -25.41 -6.24
C ALA A 211 10.44 -24.92 -7.37
N ALA A 212 9.91 -24.74 -8.59
CA ALA A 212 10.60 -24.14 -9.73
C ALA A 212 9.98 -22.78 -10.15
N ASP A 213 8.98 -22.27 -9.43
CA ASP A 213 8.22 -21.08 -9.81
C ASP A 213 8.32 -20.00 -8.70
N MET A 214 8.92 -18.86 -9.03
CA MET A 214 9.26 -17.80 -8.07
C MET A 214 8.04 -17.03 -7.53
N THR A 215 6.84 -17.32 -8.03
CA THR A 215 5.52 -16.84 -7.57
C THR A 215 5.31 -16.91 -6.04
N PHE A 216 6.09 -17.74 -5.34
CA PHE A 216 6.13 -17.80 -3.87
C PHE A 216 6.42 -16.47 -3.16
N TYR A 217 7.03 -15.50 -3.85
CA TYR A 217 7.46 -14.21 -3.27
C TYR A 217 6.68 -13.00 -3.78
N TRP A 218 5.72 -13.16 -4.71
CA TRP A 218 5.00 -12.05 -5.33
C TRP A 218 3.59 -11.88 -4.76
N ALA A 219 3.03 -10.69 -4.96
CA ALA A 219 1.74 -10.27 -4.43
C ALA A 219 0.84 -9.59 -5.46
N HIS A 220 -0.47 -9.64 -5.21
CA HIS A 220 -1.40 -8.68 -5.79
C HIS A 220 -1.33 -7.43 -4.94
N HIS A 221 -0.73 -6.37 -5.46
CA HIS A 221 -0.43 -5.17 -4.71
C HIS A 221 -1.24 -3.95 -5.19
N GLU A 222 -2.02 -4.10 -6.27
CA GLU A 222 -3.00 -3.10 -6.70
C GLU A 222 -4.14 -2.89 -5.70
N LYS A 223 -4.56 -1.63 -5.54
CA LYS A 223 -5.58 -1.19 -4.59
C LYS A 223 -6.58 -0.32 -5.34
N PHE A 224 -7.77 -0.87 -5.59
CA PHE A 224 -8.83 -0.14 -6.29
C PHE A 224 -10.23 -0.67 -5.98
N ILE A 225 -11.20 0.22 -6.14
CA ILE A 225 -12.63 -0.04 -5.97
C ILE A 225 -13.33 0.40 -7.26
N ILE A 226 -14.30 -0.36 -7.76
CA ILE A 226 -15.21 0.06 -8.84
C ILE A 226 -16.64 -0.05 -8.32
N ILE A 227 -17.45 0.97 -8.57
CA ILE A 227 -18.84 1.04 -8.14
C ILE A 227 -19.71 1.28 -9.37
N ASP A 228 -20.63 0.33 -9.61
CA ASP A 228 -21.64 0.32 -10.65
C ASP A 228 -21.14 0.50 -12.09
N TYR A 229 -19.84 0.38 -12.36
CA TYR A 229 -19.19 0.85 -13.61
C TYR A 229 -19.37 2.37 -13.88
N GLU A 230 -19.77 3.15 -12.87
CA GLU A 230 -19.94 4.61 -12.95
C GLU A 230 -18.76 5.35 -12.30
N MET A 231 -18.13 4.76 -11.28
CA MET A 231 -17.07 5.37 -10.48
C MET A 231 -15.97 4.36 -10.15
N ALA A 232 -14.74 4.82 -10.03
CA ALA A 232 -13.64 4.05 -9.46
C ALA A 232 -12.81 4.86 -8.45
N PHE A 233 -12.12 4.16 -7.57
CA PHE A 233 -11.06 4.66 -6.69
C PHE A 233 -9.78 3.86 -6.93
N ILE A 234 -8.60 4.50 -6.96
CA ILE A 234 -7.30 3.86 -7.22
C ILE A 234 -6.17 4.63 -6.51
N GLY A 235 -5.21 3.95 -5.86
CA GLY A 235 -4.12 4.63 -5.15
C GLY A 235 -3.22 3.71 -4.33
N GLY A 236 -2.52 4.28 -3.35
CA GLY A 236 -1.73 3.53 -2.37
C GLY A 236 -2.53 3.01 -1.16
N LEU A 237 -3.75 3.52 -0.93
CA LEU A 237 -4.58 3.23 0.24
C LEU A 237 -5.38 1.92 0.12
N ASP A 238 -4.96 0.91 0.89
CA ASP A 238 -5.74 -0.30 1.15
C ASP A 238 -6.94 -0.01 2.07
N LEU A 239 -8.02 -0.79 1.96
CA LEU A 239 -9.08 -0.81 2.99
C LEU A 239 -8.72 -1.69 4.21
N CYS A 240 -7.60 -1.39 4.89
CA CYS A 240 -7.18 -2.07 6.11
C CYS A 240 -6.61 -1.16 7.20
N PHE A 241 -6.25 -1.78 8.33
CA PHE A 241 -5.77 -1.09 9.52
C PHE A 241 -4.48 -0.27 9.29
N GLY A 242 -4.40 0.85 10.02
CA GLY A 242 -3.27 1.79 10.04
C GLY A 242 -3.27 2.84 8.93
N ARG A 243 -4.09 2.68 7.88
CA ARG A 243 -4.16 3.59 6.71
C ARG A 243 -4.96 4.88 6.95
N TRP A 244 -5.82 4.89 7.96
CA TRP A 244 -6.62 6.08 8.28
C TRP A 244 -5.76 7.11 9.01
N ASP A 245 -5.65 8.33 8.46
CA ASP A 245 -4.93 9.45 9.06
C ASP A 245 -5.48 10.79 8.54
N ASN A 246 -5.03 11.90 9.12
CA ASN A 246 -5.33 13.27 8.68
C ASN A 246 -4.06 14.15 8.63
N HIS A 247 -4.15 15.34 8.01
CA HIS A 247 -3.01 16.23 7.72
C HIS A 247 -2.14 16.64 8.95
N GLN A 248 -2.65 16.47 10.18
CA GLN A 248 -1.91 16.72 11.41
C GLN A 248 -1.05 15.53 11.84
N HIS A 249 -1.37 14.32 11.38
CA HIS A 249 -0.64 13.08 11.63
C HIS A 249 -0.41 12.82 13.11
N ALA A 250 -1.50 12.70 13.89
CA ALA A 250 -1.41 12.53 15.33
C ALA A 250 -0.82 11.17 15.74
N LEU A 251 0.09 11.19 16.71
CA LEU A 251 0.72 10.00 17.28
C LEU A 251 -0.03 9.54 18.55
N SER A 252 -0.57 10.47 19.32
CA SER A 252 -1.32 10.18 20.54
C SER A 252 -2.81 10.05 20.26
N ASP A 253 -3.39 8.99 20.81
CA ASP A 253 -4.83 8.70 20.79
C ASP A 253 -5.26 8.28 22.21
N MET A 254 -4.73 9.01 23.20
CA MET A 254 -5.08 8.83 24.60
C MET A 254 -5.96 10.00 25.04
N HIS A 255 -7.27 9.74 25.13
CA HIS A 255 -8.31 10.71 25.43
C HIS A 255 -8.63 10.72 26.93
N PRO A 256 -8.12 11.67 27.74
CA PRO A 256 -8.30 11.61 29.18
C PRO A 256 -9.76 11.78 29.61
N GLU A 257 -10.59 12.40 28.77
CA GLU A 257 -12.00 12.70 28.98
C GLU A 257 -12.92 11.49 28.78
N ALA A 258 -12.71 10.70 27.71
CA ALA A 258 -13.49 9.50 27.42
C ALA A 258 -12.82 8.64 26.33
N VAL A 259 -12.74 7.33 26.55
CA VAL A 259 -12.34 6.35 25.50
C VAL A 259 -13.28 6.35 24.28
N ALA A 260 -14.49 6.91 24.42
CA ALA A 260 -15.44 7.11 23.32
C ALA A 260 -14.92 8.05 22.22
N ASN A 261 -13.96 8.91 22.53
CA ASN A 261 -13.37 9.85 21.58
C ASN A 261 -12.18 9.26 20.81
N GLU A 262 -11.69 8.07 21.19
CA GLU A 262 -10.53 7.46 20.53
C GLU A 262 -10.75 7.28 19.03
N VAL A 263 -9.75 7.70 18.26
CA VAL A 263 -9.81 7.75 16.81
C VAL A 263 -9.42 6.40 16.21
N TRP A 264 -8.42 5.69 16.73
CA TRP A 264 -7.90 4.43 16.18
C TRP A 264 -8.16 3.23 17.13
N PRO A 265 -9.24 2.46 16.97
CA PRO A 265 -9.60 1.40 17.92
C PRO A 265 -8.78 0.12 17.69
N GLY A 266 -8.53 -0.66 18.76
CA GLY A 266 -7.81 -1.94 18.66
C GLY A 266 -6.50 -1.88 17.84
N GLN A 267 -6.33 -2.83 16.91
CA GLN A 267 -5.18 -2.98 15.99
C GLN A 267 -4.98 -1.78 15.05
N ASP A 268 -5.97 -0.90 14.89
CA ASP A 268 -5.83 0.27 14.01
C ASP A 268 -4.89 1.33 14.60
N PHE A 269 -4.69 1.34 15.93
CA PHE A 269 -3.61 2.08 16.57
C PHE A 269 -2.31 1.26 16.47
N ASN A 270 -1.51 1.50 15.44
CA ASN A 270 -0.35 0.67 15.17
C ASN A 270 0.94 1.48 14.96
N ASN A 271 2.08 0.85 15.25
CA ASN A 271 3.41 1.38 14.92
C ASN A 271 4.29 0.23 14.44
N ASN A 272 4.41 0.08 13.12
CA ASN A 272 5.13 -1.04 12.49
C ASN A 272 6.61 -1.11 12.90
N ARG A 273 7.28 -0.01 13.26
CA ARG A 273 8.68 -0.04 13.72
C ARG A 273 8.81 -0.74 15.07
N VAL A 274 7.84 -0.49 15.97
CA VAL A 274 7.80 -1.05 17.33
C VAL A 274 7.22 -2.46 17.34
N MET A 275 6.12 -2.70 16.61
CA MET A 275 5.48 -4.01 16.51
C MET A 275 4.63 -4.12 15.25
N ASP A 276 4.80 -5.21 14.50
CA ASP A 276 3.87 -5.59 13.42
C ASP A 276 2.53 -6.10 13.99
N PHE A 277 1.47 -6.02 13.17
CA PHE A 277 0.11 -6.45 13.48
C PHE A 277 0.08 -7.92 13.95
N LYS A 278 -0.82 -8.25 14.90
CA LYS A 278 -0.89 -9.61 15.47
C LYS A 278 -2.32 -10.02 15.78
N ASN A 279 -2.66 -11.25 15.43
CA ASN A 279 -3.99 -11.84 15.68
C ASN A 279 -5.13 -10.93 15.18
N VAL A 280 -5.01 -10.38 13.96
CA VAL A 280 -5.94 -9.37 13.42
C VAL A 280 -7.41 -9.80 13.40
N GLN A 281 -7.69 -11.11 13.42
CA GLN A 281 -9.04 -11.67 13.61
C GLN A 281 -9.69 -11.35 14.97
N ASP A 282 -8.90 -11.00 15.99
CA ASP A 282 -9.35 -10.43 17.26
C ASP A 282 -8.79 -9.02 17.42
N TRP A 283 -9.14 -8.16 16.45
CA TRP A 283 -8.61 -6.81 16.27
C TRP A 283 -8.67 -5.92 17.52
N LYS A 284 -9.51 -6.22 18.50
CA LYS A 284 -9.62 -5.48 19.76
C LYS A 284 -8.42 -5.70 20.68
N GLN A 285 -7.73 -6.85 20.54
CA GLN A 285 -6.54 -7.16 21.33
C GLN A 285 -5.31 -6.52 20.70
N ASN A 286 -5.09 -5.24 21.00
CA ASN A 286 -3.82 -4.58 20.67
C ASN A 286 -2.78 -4.81 21.79
N ALA A 287 -1.56 -5.12 21.37
CA ALA A 287 -0.39 -5.24 22.25
C ALA A 287 0.30 -3.89 22.53
N LEU A 288 0.24 -2.95 21.57
CA LEU A 288 0.75 -1.59 21.72
C LEU A 288 -0.13 -0.79 22.68
N SER A 289 0.49 0.05 23.52
CA SER A 289 -0.20 0.78 24.59
C SER A 289 -0.21 2.28 24.32
N LYS A 290 -1.40 2.85 24.06
CA LYS A 290 -1.60 4.29 23.78
C LYS A 290 -1.12 5.22 24.89
N ALA A 291 -1.00 4.70 26.12
CA ALA A 291 -0.50 5.46 27.28
C ALA A 291 1.04 5.56 27.33
N ASP A 292 1.73 4.86 26.42
CA ASP A 292 3.12 4.44 26.58
C ASP A 292 3.93 4.48 25.27
N SER A 293 3.28 4.72 24.12
CA SER A 293 3.85 4.77 22.77
C SER A 293 2.87 5.50 21.84
N GLY A 294 3.37 6.18 20.82
CA GLY A 294 2.54 6.71 19.74
C GLY A 294 2.29 5.69 18.63
N ARG A 295 1.24 5.88 17.84
CA ARG A 295 1.12 5.24 16.52
C ARG A 295 2.17 5.81 15.56
N MET A 296 2.47 5.06 14.50
CA MET A 296 3.23 5.56 13.35
C MET A 296 2.21 6.19 12.39
N PRO A 297 2.32 7.49 12.08
CA PRO A 297 1.45 8.12 11.09
C PRO A 297 1.63 7.55 9.68
N TRP A 298 0.62 7.76 8.84
CA TRP A 298 0.50 7.21 7.50
C TRP A 298 0.09 8.30 6.53
N HIS A 299 0.94 8.60 5.55
CA HIS A 299 0.66 9.53 4.47
C HIS A 299 0.56 8.80 3.15
N ASP A 300 -0.46 9.11 2.37
CA ASP A 300 -0.75 8.40 1.14
C ASP A 300 -1.60 9.24 0.20
N VAL A 301 -1.62 8.88 -1.08
CA VAL A 301 -2.39 9.58 -2.11
C VAL A 301 -3.19 8.59 -2.93
N ALA A 302 -4.45 8.94 -3.16
CA ALA A 302 -5.38 8.18 -3.99
C ALA A 302 -6.19 9.09 -4.92
N MET A 303 -6.80 8.49 -5.93
CA MET A 303 -7.64 9.15 -6.91
C MET A 303 -9.04 8.53 -6.90
N GLY A 304 -10.07 9.37 -6.98
CA GLY A 304 -11.42 8.97 -7.36
C GLY A 304 -11.72 9.49 -8.76
N LEU A 305 -12.29 8.65 -9.63
CA LEU A 305 -12.63 9.03 -10.99
C LEU A 305 -14.03 8.60 -11.43
N ILE A 306 -14.65 9.45 -12.24
CA ILE A 306 -15.80 9.16 -13.10
C ILE A 306 -15.33 9.46 -14.53
N GLY A 307 -15.35 8.47 -15.41
CA GLY A 307 -14.81 8.65 -16.76
C GLY A 307 -14.65 7.33 -17.51
N PRO A 308 -14.25 7.34 -18.79
CA PRO A 308 -14.05 6.11 -19.56
C PRO A 308 -13.01 5.16 -18.96
N CYS A 309 -12.02 5.67 -18.19
CA CYS A 309 -11.06 4.81 -17.49
C CYS A 309 -11.68 3.91 -16.40
N VAL A 310 -12.92 4.18 -15.94
CA VAL A 310 -13.64 3.26 -15.03
C VAL A 310 -13.86 1.90 -15.70
N TYR A 311 -14.15 1.87 -17.01
CA TYR A 311 -14.26 0.64 -17.79
C TYR A 311 -12.92 -0.09 -17.90
N ASP A 312 -11.82 0.63 -18.12
CA ASP A 312 -10.48 0.04 -18.25
C ASP A 312 -10.02 -0.64 -16.94
N ILE A 313 -10.26 0.01 -15.78
CA ILE A 313 -9.99 -0.57 -14.46
C ILE A 313 -10.88 -1.81 -14.22
N ALA A 314 -12.14 -1.77 -14.68
CA ALA A 314 -13.05 -2.91 -14.59
C ALA A 314 -12.66 -4.08 -15.51
N GLU A 315 -12.15 -3.81 -16.71
CA GLU A 315 -11.61 -4.81 -17.62
C GLU A 315 -10.41 -5.53 -16.99
N HIS A 316 -9.50 -4.79 -16.34
CA HIS A 316 -8.41 -5.37 -15.54
C HIS A 316 -8.92 -6.29 -14.41
N PHE A 317 -9.96 -5.86 -13.68
CA PHE A 317 -10.58 -6.69 -12.64
C PHE A 317 -11.21 -7.97 -13.19
N VAL A 318 -12.00 -7.87 -14.27
CA VAL A 318 -12.68 -9.00 -14.91
C VAL A 318 -11.67 -10.03 -15.42
N LEU A 319 -10.58 -9.58 -16.06
CA LEU A 319 -9.48 -10.45 -16.48
C LEU A 319 -8.89 -11.22 -15.29
N ARG A 320 -8.51 -10.51 -14.21
CA ARG A 320 -7.93 -11.18 -13.02
C ARG A 320 -8.95 -12.10 -12.32
N TRP A 321 -10.21 -11.71 -12.22
CA TRP A 321 -11.27 -12.56 -11.68
C TRP A 321 -11.41 -13.86 -12.47
N ASN A 322 -11.51 -13.78 -13.79
CA ASN A 322 -11.63 -14.95 -14.67
C ASN A 322 -10.37 -15.83 -14.65
N PHE A 323 -9.19 -15.22 -14.54
CA PHE A 323 -7.93 -15.93 -14.34
C PHE A 323 -7.91 -16.73 -13.02
N ILE A 324 -8.22 -16.10 -11.88
CA ILE A 324 -8.27 -16.77 -10.56
C ILE A 324 -9.39 -17.80 -10.51
N LYS A 325 -10.53 -17.52 -11.15
CA LYS A 325 -11.64 -18.47 -11.35
C LYS A 325 -11.19 -19.70 -12.13
N ARG A 326 -10.40 -19.53 -13.21
CA ARG A 326 -9.83 -20.64 -13.99
C ARG A 326 -8.82 -21.46 -13.19
N ASP A 327 -7.93 -20.80 -12.46
CA ASP A 327 -6.80 -21.47 -11.81
C ASP A 327 -7.24 -22.20 -10.53
N LYS A 328 -7.98 -21.51 -9.65
CA LYS A 328 -8.30 -21.97 -8.29
C LYS A 328 -9.76 -22.36 -8.08
N TYR A 329 -10.72 -21.55 -8.55
CA TYR A 329 -12.16 -21.73 -8.26
C TYR A 329 -12.95 -22.42 -9.38
N LYS A 330 -12.28 -23.11 -10.32
CA LYS A 330 -12.86 -23.59 -11.59
C LYS A 330 -14.08 -24.48 -11.42
N ARG A 331 -14.12 -25.25 -10.33
CA ARG A 331 -15.19 -26.21 -10.00
C ARG A 331 -16.11 -25.74 -8.87
N ASP A 332 -15.92 -24.52 -8.37
CA ASP A 332 -16.76 -23.94 -7.32
C ASP A 332 -17.91 -23.15 -7.97
N SER A 333 -19.14 -23.60 -7.79
CA SER A 333 -20.33 -22.99 -8.39
C SER A 333 -20.79 -21.71 -7.70
N ARG A 334 -20.17 -21.31 -6.58
CA ARG A 334 -20.50 -20.06 -5.87
C ARG A 334 -20.00 -18.82 -6.61
N PHE A 335 -19.01 -18.98 -7.49
CA PHE A 335 -18.39 -17.92 -8.26
C PHE A 335 -18.79 -18.06 -9.73
N GLU A 336 -19.36 -17.03 -10.34
CA GLU A 336 -19.58 -16.95 -11.79
C GLU A 336 -18.27 -16.69 -12.53
N TRP A 337 -18.29 -16.95 -13.84
CA TRP A 337 -17.39 -16.32 -14.79
C TRP A 337 -17.99 -14.98 -15.20
N LEU A 338 -17.19 -13.93 -15.31
CA LEU A 338 -17.65 -12.60 -15.68
C LEU A 338 -17.44 -12.39 -17.19
N GLU A 339 -18.48 -11.99 -17.89
CA GLU A 339 -18.39 -11.46 -19.26
C GLU A 339 -18.44 -9.93 -19.18
N LEU A 340 -17.80 -9.24 -20.12
CA LEU A 340 -17.78 -7.79 -20.17
C LEU A 340 -18.42 -7.30 -21.47
N GLU A 341 -19.40 -6.39 -21.36
CA GLU A 341 -20.03 -5.73 -22.51
C GLU A 341 -18.94 -5.02 -23.33
N GLY A 342 -18.93 -5.21 -24.65
CA GLY A 342 -17.85 -4.74 -25.54
C GLY A 342 -16.68 -5.73 -25.70
N ARG A 343 -16.53 -6.75 -24.83
CA ARG A 343 -15.53 -7.84 -24.95
C ARG A 343 -16.20 -9.21 -25.10
N GLN A 344 -17.18 -9.29 -26.00
CA GLN A 344 -17.89 -10.53 -26.34
C GLN A 344 -17.57 -10.98 -27.77
N GLY A 345 -17.82 -12.26 -28.07
CA GLY A 345 -17.64 -12.80 -29.42
C GLY A 345 -16.16 -12.94 -29.78
N ILE A 346 -15.66 -12.18 -30.75
CA ILE A 346 -14.25 -12.26 -31.14
C ILE A 346 -13.28 -11.73 -30.07
N ASP A 347 -13.78 -10.93 -29.11
CA ASP A 347 -13.00 -10.27 -28.05
C ASP A 347 -13.18 -10.91 -26.66
N GLU A 348 -13.84 -12.06 -26.58
CA GLU A 348 -14.03 -12.77 -25.31
C GLU A 348 -12.73 -13.33 -24.71
N ASP A 349 -11.72 -13.54 -25.55
CA ASP A 349 -10.40 -14.04 -25.20
C ASP A 349 -9.56 -13.01 -24.44
N LEU A 350 -9.81 -11.71 -24.67
CA LEU A 350 -9.12 -10.60 -24.02
C LEU A 350 -9.38 -10.56 -22.51
N VAL A 351 -10.61 -10.86 -22.08
CA VAL A 351 -11.06 -10.86 -20.68
C VAL A 351 -11.26 -12.24 -20.08
N GLY A 352 -11.30 -13.29 -20.91
CA GLY A 352 -11.45 -14.68 -20.50
C GLY A 352 -10.29 -15.54 -20.99
N VAL A 353 -9.33 -15.83 -20.11
CA VAL A 353 -8.12 -16.60 -20.48
C VAL A 353 -8.45 -17.96 -21.12
N GLN A 354 -9.58 -18.57 -20.73
CA GLN A 354 -10.29 -19.60 -21.50
C GLN A 354 -11.79 -19.47 -21.17
N ARG A 355 -12.69 -19.69 -22.15
CA ARG A 355 -14.16 -19.71 -21.94
C ARG A 355 -14.71 -21.16 -21.91
N PRO A 356 -14.94 -21.80 -20.75
CA PRO A 356 -15.49 -23.15 -20.70
C PRO A 356 -16.88 -23.24 -21.34
N SER A 357 -17.07 -24.12 -22.32
CA SER A 357 -18.40 -24.35 -22.93
C SER A 357 -19.45 -24.89 -21.94
N HIS A 358 -18.99 -25.43 -20.81
CA HIS A 358 -19.82 -25.89 -19.69
C HIS A 358 -19.32 -25.22 -18.38
N PRO A 359 -19.69 -23.95 -18.12
CA PRO A 359 -19.16 -23.17 -17.01
C PRO A 359 -19.76 -23.62 -15.67
N VAL A 360 -18.92 -24.03 -14.72
CA VAL A 360 -19.37 -24.22 -13.33
C VAL A 360 -19.48 -22.85 -12.67
N GLY A 361 -20.71 -22.49 -12.26
CA GLY A 361 -21.08 -21.16 -11.77
C GLY A 361 -21.81 -20.30 -12.81
N GLY A 362 -21.85 -20.70 -14.08
CA GLY A 362 -22.47 -19.89 -15.16
C GLY A 362 -21.62 -18.70 -15.59
N TYR A 363 -22.15 -17.94 -16.55
CA TYR A 363 -21.63 -16.63 -16.97
C TYR A 363 -22.55 -15.52 -16.46
N GLN A 364 -21.96 -14.40 -16.06
CA GLN A 364 -22.66 -13.17 -15.70
C GLN A 364 -22.09 -12.03 -16.53
N LEU A 365 -22.90 -11.44 -17.40
CA LEU A 365 -22.53 -10.23 -18.14
C LEU A 365 -22.48 -9.04 -17.17
N HIS A 366 -21.43 -8.23 -17.29
CA HIS A 366 -21.25 -6.95 -16.63
C HIS A 366 -20.96 -5.83 -17.64
N PRO A 367 -21.32 -4.57 -17.33
CA PRO A 367 -22.18 -4.16 -16.20
C PRO A 367 -23.56 -4.86 -16.23
N LEU A 368 -24.21 -5.00 -15.07
CA LEU A 368 -25.50 -5.73 -14.99
C LEU A 368 -26.65 -4.94 -15.64
N SER A 369 -26.49 -3.62 -15.72
CA SER A 369 -27.28 -2.72 -16.58
C SER A 369 -26.43 -2.24 -17.76
N PRO A 370 -27.01 -1.97 -18.95
CA PRO A 370 -26.26 -1.73 -20.18
C PRO A 370 -25.20 -0.63 -20.05
N LEU A 371 -24.04 -0.79 -20.70
CA LEU A 371 -22.95 0.17 -20.63
C LEU A 371 -23.37 1.57 -21.11
N GLU A 372 -24.28 1.67 -22.09
CA GLU A 372 -24.87 2.93 -22.55
C GLU A 372 -25.66 3.70 -21.46
N SER A 373 -26.07 3.03 -20.37
CA SER A 373 -26.72 3.69 -19.22
C SER A 373 -25.72 4.24 -18.20
N LYS A 374 -24.44 3.84 -18.29
CA LYS A 374 -23.35 4.34 -17.45
C LYS A 374 -22.87 5.65 -18.04
N ALA A 375 -23.28 6.76 -17.44
CA ALA A 375 -22.94 8.11 -17.92
C ALA A 375 -21.45 8.46 -17.63
N ILE A 376 -20.52 7.77 -18.29
CA ILE A 376 -19.07 7.87 -18.07
C ILE A 376 -18.34 8.73 -19.11
N ASP A 377 -18.94 9.01 -20.27
CA ASP A 377 -18.31 9.82 -21.30
C ASP A 377 -18.37 11.33 -20.98
N GLY A 378 -17.28 12.04 -21.27
CA GLY A 378 -17.23 13.52 -21.25
C GLY A 378 -17.51 14.17 -19.89
N ARG A 379 -17.18 13.48 -18.79
CA ARG A 379 -17.49 13.91 -17.41
C ARG A 379 -16.52 14.92 -16.82
N GLY A 380 -15.30 15.03 -17.35
CA GLY A 380 -14.30 16.01 -16.89
C GLY A 380 -13.22 16.32 -17.91
N THR A 381 -12.20 17.07 -17.50
CA THR A 381 -11.15 17.62 -18.37
C THR A 381 -9.85 16.82 -18.40
N VAL A 382 -9.76 15.74 -17.62
CA VAL A 382 -8.53 14.94 -17.51
C VAL A 382 -8.47 13.90 -18.63
N ARG A 383 -7.41 13.96 -19.44
CA ARG A 383 -6.96 12.82 -20.23
C ARG A 383 -6.23 11.88 -19.30
N ALA A 384 -6.62 10.62 -19.27
CA ALA A 384 -6.01 9.61 -18.43
C ALA A 384 -5.72 8.32 -19.18
N GLN A 385 -4.72 7.57 -18.73
CA GLN A 385 -4.38 6.25 -19.25
C GLN A 385 -4.10 5.31 -18.09
N VAL A 386 -4.77 4.14 -18.09
CA VAL A 386 -4.46 3.06 -17.15
C VAL A 386 -3.17 2.38 -17.61
N VAL A 387 -2.25 2.13 -16.68
CA VAL A 387 -0.99 1.39 -16.89
C VAL A 387 -0.83 0.35 -15.78
N ARG A 388 -0.21 -0.79 -16.09
CA ARG A 388 -0.07 -1.90 -15.12
C ARG A 388 1.30 -2.58 -15.16
N SER A 389 1.59 -3.24 -14.05
CA SER A 389 2.53 -4.37 -13.98
C SER A 389 1.70 -5.64 -13.86
N SER A 390 1.81 -6.57 -14.80
CA SER A 390 1.14 -7.88 -14.73
C SER A 390 1.75 -8.89 -15.69
N ALA A 391 1.64 -10.18 -15.39
CA ALA A 391 2.21 -11.29 -16.17
C ALA A 391 1.38 -12.58 -16.02
N ASP A 392 1.93 -13.71 -16.47
CA ASP A 392 1.22 -15.00 -16.50
C ASP A 392 0.78 -15.44 -15.10
N TRP A 393 1.64 -15.32 -14.09
CA TRP A 393 1.29 -15.73 -12.73
C TRP A 393 0.12 -14.91 -12.15
N SER A 394 0.00 -13.62 -12.49
CA SER A 394 -0.98 -12.69 -11.89
C SER A 394 -2.27 -12.52 -12.70
N SER A 395 -2.25 -12.71 -14.01
CA SER A 395 -3.41 -12.50 -14.90
C SER A 395 -3.46 -13.44 -16.11
N GLY A 396 -2.47 -14.31 -16.33
CA GLY A 396 -2.46 -15.23 -17.47
C GLY A 396 -2.19 -14.55 -18.81
N ILE A 397 -1.31 -13.55 -18.81
CA ILE A 397 -0.92 -12.75 -19.98
C ILE A 397 0.61 -12.69 -20.12
N LEU A 398 1.12 -12.35 -21.31
CA LEU A 398 2.51 -11.93 -21.46
C LEU A 398 2.82 -10.71 -20.56
N THR A 399 4.07 -10.59 -20.13
CA THR A 399 4.49 -9.54 -19.18
C THR A 399 4.26 -8.13 -19.73
N GLU A 400 3.38 -7.39 -19.07
CA GLU A 400 3.19 -5.96 -19.26
C GLU A 400 3.89 -5.20 -18.12
N HIS A 401 4.63 -4.16 -18.48
CA HIS A 401 5.39 -3.30 -17.56
C HIS A 401 5.20 -1.82 -17.93
N SER A 402 4.00 -1.47 -18.39
CA SER A 402 3.64 -0.15 -18.92
C SER A 402 3.78 0.97 -17.89
N ILE A 403 3.75 0.66 -16.59
CA ILE A 403 4.09 1.61 -15.51
C ILE A 403 5.55 2.10 -15.62
N GLN A 404 6.52 1.19 -15.76
CA GLN A 404 7.93 1.58 -15.85
C GLN A 404 8.20 2.39 -17.11
N ASN A 405 7.55 2.02 -18.22
CA ASN A 405 7.60 2.77 -19.47
C ASN A 405 7.07 4.20 -19.26
N ALA A 406 5.91 4.35 -18.61
CA ALA A 406 5.33 5.66 -18.29
C ALA A 406 6.25 6.51 -17.41
N TYR A 407 6.68 5.99 -16.26
CA TYR A 407 7.64 6.68 -15.38
C TYR A 407 8.90 7.13 -16.15
N SER A 408 9.47 6.25 -16.96
CA SER A 408 10.74 6.49 -17.65
C SER A 408 10.62 7.45 -18.85
N GLU A 409 9.47 7.50 -19.52
CA GLU A 409 9.19 8.47 -20.59
C GLU A 409 8.90 9.85 -19.99
N ILE A 410 7.99 9.92 -19.01
CA ILE A 410 7.56 11.17 -18.35
C ILE A 410 8.75 11.87 -17.67
N ILE A 411 9.58 11.13 -16.93
CA ILE A 411 10.78 11.67 -16.27
C ILE A 411 11.79 12.24 -17.28
N ARG A 412 12.05 11.55 -18.40
CA ARG A 412 12.94 12.06 -19.46
C ARG A 412 12.38 13.29 -20.18
N GLY A 413 11.06 13.40 -20.23
CA GLY A 413 10.36 14.55 -20.81
C GLY A 413 10.38 15.81 -19.92
N ALA A 414 10.71 15.69 -18.63
CA ALA A 414 10.57 16.77 -17.65
C ALA A 414 11.36 18.04 -18.02
N GLN A 415 10.68 19.18 -18.00
CA GLN A 415 11.17 20.50 -18.38
C GLN A 415 11.36 21.46 -17.22
N HIS A 416 10.88 21.20 -16.00
CA HIS A 416 11.01 22.16 -14.89
C HIS A 416 11.33 21.47 -13.58
N TYR A 417 10.54 20.48 -13.19
CA TYR A 417 10.82 19.72 -11.98
C TYR A 417 10.14 18.34 -12.00
N ILE A 418 10.70 17.44 -11.20
CA ILE A 418 10.14 16.14 -10.88
C ILE A 418 9.86 16.14 -9.39
N TYR A 419 8.62 15.83 -8.98
CA TYR A 419 8.24 15.59 -7.60
C TYR A 419 7.78 14.14 -7.45
N ILE A 420 8.39 13.41 -6.53
CA ILE A 420 8.09 11.99 -6.26
C ILE A 420 7.77 11.84 -4.79
N GLU A 421 6.63 11.24 -4.46
CA GLU A 421 6.40 10.63 -3.16
C GLU A 421 6.33 9.11 -3.36
N ASN A 422 7.21 8.36 -2.72
CA ASN A 422 7.22 6.91 -2.86
C ASN A 422 7.63 6.18 -1.59
N GLN A 423 7.03 5.03 -1.32
CA GLN A 423 7.40 4.17 -0.20
C GLN A 423 8.83 3.61 -0.32
N PHE A 424 9.33 3.43 -1.53
CA PHE A 424 10.68 2.92 -1.80
C PHE A 424 11.36 3.76 -2.89
N PHE A 425 12.69 3.78 -2.90
CA PHE A 425 13.46 4.40 -3.99
C PHE A 425 14.66 3.51 -4.36
N ILE A 426 14.36 2.37 -4.99
CA ILE A 426 15.32 1.35 -5.43
C ILE A 426 15.29 1.27 -6.95
N THR A 427 16.36 1.71 -7.61
CA THR A 427 16.40 1.84 -9.06
C THR A 427 17.82 1.86 -9.62
N ALA A 428 17.98 1.39 -10.86
CA ALA A 428 19.25 1.33 -11.55
C ALA A 428 19.41 2.45 -12.59
N THR A 429 20.67 2.83 -12.82
CA THR A 429 21.12 3.64 -13.96
C THR A 429 21.60 2.77 -15.13
N GLY A 430 21.62 1.44 -14.95
CA GLY A 430 21.94 0.42 -15.95
C GLY A 430 22.40 -0.90 -15.31
N ASP A 431 22.65 -1.92 -16.15
CA ASP A 431 22.88 -3.33 -15.77
C ASP A 431 23.99 -3.59 -14.73
N LYS A 432 24.85 -2.60 -14.46
CA LYS A 432 25.93 -2.71 -13.48
C LYS A 432 25.50 -2.54 -12.02
N GLN A 433 24.23 -2.21 -11.75
CA GLN A 433 23.64 -2.18 -10.41
C GLN A 433 22.87 -3.47 -10.04
N ALA A 434 23.19 -4.59 -10.69
CA ALA A 434 22.69 -5.90 -10.31
C ALA A 434 22.78 -6.11 -8.77
N PRO A 435 21.72 -6.60 -8.11
CA PRO A 435 20.53 -7.25 -8.68
C PRO A 435 19.47 -6.33 -9.32
N ILE A 436 19.50 -5.01 -9.09
CA ILE A 436 18.45 -4.06 -9.51
C ILE A 436 18.47 -3.90 -11.04
N LYS A 437 17.28 -3.90 -11.68
CA LYS A 437 17.11 -3.88 -13.14
C LYS A 437 16.25 -2.73 -13.66
N ASN A 438 15.30 -2.21 -12.88
CA ASN A 438 14.43 -1.13 -13.33
C ASN A 438 15.25 0.14 -13.61
N THR A 439 14.96 0.85 -14.71
CA THR A 439 15.85 1.91 -15.22
C THR A 439 15.34 3.34 -14.99
N ILE A 440 14.48 3.53 -13.98
CA ILE A 440 13.93 4.86 -13.64
C ILE A 440 15.05 5.81 -13.16
N GLY A 441 16.06 5.30 -12.44
CA GLY A 441 17.26 6.03 -12.07
C GLY A 441 18.04 6.53 -13.30
N ARG A 442 18.09 5.74 -14.39
CA ARG A 442 18.66 6.19 -15.66
C ARG A 442 17.88 7.36 -16.24
N ALA A 443 16.55 7.29 -16.24
CA ALA A 443 15.69 8.39 -16.70
C ALA A 443 15.92 9.68 -15.90
N ILE A 444 16.08 9.59 -14.57
CA ILE A 444 16.40 10.75 -13.71
C ILE A 444 17.76 11.36 -14.08
N VAL A 445 18.80 10.54 -14.27
CA VAL A 445 20.12 11.04 -14.71
C VAL A 445 20.01 11.67 -16.10
N ASP A 446 19.26 11.09 -17.04
CA ASP A 446 19.04 11.64 -18.38
C ASP A 446 18.41 13.04 -18.32
N ALA A 447 17.36 13.22 -17.51
CA ALA A 447 16.66 14.50 -17.33
C ALA A 447 17.58 15.58 -16.73
N VAL A 448 18.30 15.26 -15.65
CA VAL A 448 19.24 16.19 -15.00
C VAL A 448 20.41 16.54 -15.92
N VAL A 449 20.94 15.56 -16.68
CA VAL A 449 22.00 15.81 -17.68
C VAL A 449 21.51 16.74 -18.79
N SER A 450 20.25 16.63 -19.22
CA SER A 450 19.67 17.57 -20.20
C SER A 450 19.57 18.99 -19.61
N ALA A 451 18.96 19.13 -18.43
CA ALA A 451 18.81 20.43 -17.77
C ALA A 451 20.15 21.12 -17.49
N ALA A 452 21.17 20.37 -17.06
CA ALA A 452 22.52 20.89 -16.84
C ALA A 452 23.20 21.35 -18.14
N LYS A 453 23.03 20.62 -19.25
CA LYS A 453 23.55 21.01 -20.59
C LYS A 453 22.89 22.27 -21.12
N ASP A 454 21.60 22.45 -20.83
CA ASP A 454 20.84 23.65 -21.22
C ASP A 454 21.00 24.82 -20.23
N ASN A 455 21.79 24.67 -19.16
CA ASN A 455 21.94 25.61 -18.05
C ASN A 455 20.57 26.09 -17.50
N ARG A 456 19.66 25.14 -17.32
CA ARG A 456 18.28 25.36 -16.90
C ARG A 456 18.11 25.05 -15.42
N LYS A 457 17.36 25.90 -14.71
CA LYS A 457 16.93 25.63 -13.34
C LYS A 457 15.99 24.41 -13.35
N PHE A 458 16.34 23.40 -12.57
CA PHE A 458 15.63 22.12 -12.54
C PHE A 458 15.78 21.48 -11.17
N ARG A 459 14.71 20.87 -10.65
CA ARG A 459 14.71 20.21 -9.34
C ARG A 459 14.10 18.80 -9.44
N VAL A 460 14.74 17.83 -8.83
CA VAL A 460 14.20 16.49 -8.54
C VAL A 460 14.01 16.43 -7.03
N ILE A 461 12.75 16.46 -6.60
CA ILE A 461 12.35 16.49 -5.20
C ILE A 461 11.72 15.13 -4.88
N VAL A 462 12.29 14.42 -3.93
CA VAL A 462 11.90 13.05 -3.57
C VAL A 462 11.56 13.00 -2.09
N VAL A 463 10.34 12.55 -1.76
CA VAL A 463 9.84 12.37 -0.40
C VAL A 463 9.62 10.87 -0.18
N ILE A 464 10.36 10.29 0.76
CA ILE A 464 10.41 8.83 1.02
C ILE A 464 10.43 8.56 2.53
N PRO A 465 10.03 7.39 3.04
CA PRO A 465 10.16 7.04 4.45
C PRO A 465 11.59 7.22 4.98
N ALA A 466 11.70 7.53 6.27
CA ALA A 466 12.98 7.59 6.96
C ALA A 466 13.52 6.17 7.21
N VAL A 467 12.64 5.22 7.55
CA VAL A 467 12.93 3.79 7.66
C VAL A 467 11.81 2.98 6.96
N PRO A 468 12.13 1.93 6.18
CA PRO A 468 11.12 1.02 5.66
C PRO A 468 10.30 0.38 6.78
N GLY A 469 8.97 0.35 6.64
CA GLY A 469 8.02 0.06 7.73
C GLY A 469 7.92 -1.40 8.16
N PHE A 470 9.00 -1.94 8.74
CA PHE A 470 9.08 -3.30 9.30
C PHE A 470 9.46 -3.26 10.79
N ALA A 471 9.01 -4.24 11.55
CA ALA A 471 9.25 -4.31 12.99
C ALA A 471 10.68 -4.75 13.35
N GLY A 472 11.28 -4.02 14.30
CA GLY A 472 12.58 -4.35 14.88
C GLY A 472 13.50 -3.15 15.00
N ASP A 473 14.37 -3.17 16.00
CA ASP A 473 15.45 -2.19 16.14
C ASP A 473 16.47 -2.40 15.00
N LEU A 474 16.87 -1.32 14.32
CA LEU A 474 17.80 -1.36 13.19
C LEU A 474 19.19 -1.95 13.53
N ARG A 475 19.50 -2.20 14.81
CA ARG A 475 20.73 -2.89 15.26
C ARG A 475 20.57 -4.41 15.42
N GLU A 476 19.35 -4.92 15.49
CA GLU A 476 19.08 -6.34 15.75
C GLU A 476 19.18 -7.18 14.47
N ASP A 477 19.48 -8.48 14.61
CA ASP A 477 19.48 -9.44 13.49
C ASP A 477 18.09 -9.56 12.83
N ALA A 478 17.01 -9.25 13.55
CA ALA A 478 15.66 -9.20 13.00
C ALA A 478 15.49 -8.14 11.89
N ALA A 479 16.25 -7.04 11.95
CA ALA A 479 16.13 -5.92 11.02
C ALA A 479 17.05 -6.02 9.78
N VAL A 480 17.68 -7.18 9.51
CA VAL A 480 18.50 -7.42 8.31
C VAL A 480 17.74 -7.07 7.01
N SER A 481 16.47 -7.46 6.92
CA SER A 481 15.59 -7.13 5.79
C SER A 481 15.45 -5.61 5.58
N THR A 482 15.16 -4.87 6.65
CA THR A 482 15.03 -3.41 6.65
C THR A 482 16.33 -2.75 6.21
N ARG A 483 17.46 -3.19 6.76
CA ARG A 483 18.79 -2.68 6.40
C ARG A 483 19.19 -2.98 4.95
N ALA A 484 18.77 -4.12 4.38
CA ALA A 484 19.00 -4.46 2.98
C ALA A 484 18.24 -3.53 2.03
N ILE A 485 16.99 -3.22 2.33
CA ILE A 485 16.18 -2.25 1.56
C ILE A 485 16.84 -0.86 1.62
N MET A 486 17.24 -0.40 2.81
CA MET A 486 17.95 0.89 2.96
C MET A 486 19.29 0.90 2.18
N ASP A 487 20.05 -0.19 2.19
CA ASP A 487 21.31 -0.32 1.45
C ASP A 487 21.10 -0.21 -0.06
N TYR A 488 20.09 -0.89 -0.63
CA TYR A 488 19.73 -0.75 -2.05
C TYR A 488 19.21 0.65 -2.39
N GLN A 489 18.44 1.28 -1.50
CA GLN A 489 17.99 2.66 -1.67
C GLN A 489 19.19 3.62 -1.73
N TYR A 490 20.12 3.55 -0.78
CA TYR A 490 21.32 4.40 -0.82
C TYR A 490 22.23 4.09 -2.02
N LYS A 491 22.35 2.82 -2.45
CA LYS A 491 23.07 2.43 -3.68
C LYS A 491 22.41 2.93 -4.97
N SER A 492 21.10 3.13 -4.96
CA SER A 492 20.36 3.74 -6.06
C SER A 492 20.65 5.24 -6.12
N ILE A 493 20.63 5.92 -4.97
CA ILE A 493 20.78 7.37 -4.88
C ILE A 493 22.24 7.83 -4.95
N CYS A 494 23.09 7.45 -3.98
CA CYS A 494 24.38 8.10 -3.73
C CYS A 494 25.59 7.18 -3.45
N ARG A 495 25.41 5.86 -3.26
CA ARG A 495 26.51 4.96 -2.89
C ARG A 495 27.05 4.16 -4.08
N GLY A 496 28.20 4.62 -4.60
CA GLY A 496 28.98 3.94 -5.63
C GLY A 496 28.86 4.57 -7.01
N GLU A 497 29.82 4.26 -7.90
CA GLU A 497 29.96 4.91 -9.22
C GLU A 497 28.75 4.74 -10.16
N HIS A 498 27.87 3.77 -9.90
CA HIS A 498 26.66 3.53 -10.68
C HIS A 498 25.38 4.11 -10.06
N SER A 499 25.44 4.66 -8.84
CA SER A 499 24.33 5.42 -8.28
C SER A 499 23.98 6.64 -9.15
N ILE A 500 22.78 7.20 -8.96
CA ILE A 500 22.36 8.43 -9.67
C ILE A 500 23.40 9.55 -9.49
N PHE A 501 23.89 9.76 -8.27
CA PHE A 501 24.95 10.73 -8.00
C PHE A 501 26.24 10.37 -8.74
N GLY A 502 26.71 9.12 -8.63
CA GLY A 502 27.95 8.68 -9.29
C GLY A 502 27.91 8.79 -10.83
N GLN A 503 26.74 8.63 -11.44
CA GLN A 503 26.58 8.88 -12.88
C GLN A 503 26.56 10.38 -13.25
N LEU A 504 26.03 11.25 -12.39
CA LEU A 504 26.05 12.70 -12.60
C LEU A 504 27.44 13.30 -12.37
N GLU A 505 28.13 12.89 -11.30
CA GLU A 505 29.51 13.28 -11.02
C GLU A 505 30.45 12.92 -12.19
N LYS A 506 30.22 11.78 -12.83
CA LYS A 506 30.95 11.32 -14.01
C LYS A 506 30.74 12.22 -15.24
N GLU A 507 29.57 12.83 -15.38
CA GLU A 507 29.29 13.84 -16.41
C GLU A 507 29.77 15.26 -16.00
N GLY A 508 30.39 15.40 -14.81
CA GLY A 508 30.87 16.67 -14.27
C GLY A 508 29.79 17.53 -13.61
N ILE A 509 28.65 16.94 -13.26
CA ILE A 509 27.50 17.63 -12.66
C ILE A 509 27.48 17.36 -11.15
N ASP A 510 27.37 18.41 -10.34
CA ASP A 510 27.12 18.29 -8.90
C ASP A 510 25.67 17.83 -8.66
N PRO A 511 25.42 16.61 -8.14
CA PRO A 511 24.07 16.11 -7.92
C PRO A 511 23.28 16.96 -6.92
N THR A 512 23.95 17.62 -5.97
CA THR A 512 23.31 18.36 -4.88
C THR A 512 22.67 19.68 -5.32
N GLN A 513 22.93 20.13 -6.54
CA GLN A 513 22.23 21.28 -7.15
C GLN A 513 20.86 20.90 -7.73
N TYR A 514 20.62 19.61 -7.98
CA TYR A 514 19.44 19.13 -8.71
C TYR A 514 18.58 18.14 -7.93
N LEU A 515 19.17 17.28 -7.08
CA LEU A 515 18.44 16.23 -6.36
C LEU A 515 18.35 16.49 -4.86
N PHE A 516 17.12 16.47 -4.35
CA PHE A 516 16.79 16.79 -2.98
C PHE A 516 15.88 15.71 -2.38
N PHE A 517 16.33 15.11 -1.27
CA PHE A 517 15.65 13.99 -0.61
C PHE A 517 15.17 14.42 0.77
N PHE A 518 13.88 14.18 1.03
CA PHE A 518 13.20 14.51 2.28
C PHE A 518 12.52 13.26 2.86
N ASN A 519 12.38 13.24 4.18
CA ASN A 519 11.42 12.38 4.86
C ASN A 519 10.38 13.27 5.56
N LEU A 520 9.37 12.66 6.14
CA LEU A 520 8.38 13.34 6.97
C LEU A 520 8.44 12.80 8.41
N ARG A 521 8.21 13.66 9.41
CA ARG A 521 8.27 13.32 10.83
C ARG A 521 7.38 14.26 11.64
N SER A 522 6.68 13.71 12.63
CA SER A 522 5.79 14.46 13.53
C SER A 522 6.13 14.19 15.00
N TYR A 523 5.61 15.03 15.90
CA TYR A 523 5.73 14.89 17.35
C TYR A 523 4.34 14.99 18.01
N ASP A 524 4.23 14.46 19.22
CA ASP A 524 3.02 14.56 20.03
C ASP A 524 3.33 14.44 21.53
N ARG A 525 2.30 14.53 22.38
CA ARG A 525 2.41 14.42 23.83
C ARG A 525 1.38 13.42 24.37
N LEU A 526 1.86 12.30 24.91
CA LEU A 526 1.03 11.28 25.53
C LEU A 526 0.30 11.82 26.77
N ASN A 527 -1.03 11.94 26.71
CA ASN A 527 -1.82 12.54 27.80
C ASN A 527 -2.08 11.59 28.99
N ARG A 528 -1.04 10.91 29.48
CA ARG A 528 -1.07 10.08 30.71
C ARG A 528 -1.00 10.95 31.98
N THR A 529 -1.92 11.91 32.09
CA THR A 529 -1.88 12.98 33.10
C THR A 529 -2.01 12.45 34.53
N ALA A 530 -1.67 13.31 35.50
CA ALA A 530 -1.94 13.02 36.91
C ALA A 530 -3.45 12.79 37.18
N GLY A 531 -4.33 13.39 36.38
CA GLY A 531 -5.78 13.16 36.42
C GLY A 531 -6.16 11.74 36.03
N VAL A 532 -5.61 11.19 34.94
CA VAL A 532 -5.81 9.79 34.54
C VAL A 532 -5.33 8.85 35.65
N LYS A 533 -4.09 9.02 36.11
CA LYS A 533 -3.47 8.21 37.19
C LYS A 533 -4.33 8.22 38.47
N ARG A 534 -4.98 9.35 38.82
CA ARG A 534 -5.94 9.44 39.94
C ARG A 534 -7.26 8.73 39.65
N ARG A 535 -7.80 8.83 38.43
CA ARG A 535 -9.05 8.14 38.02
C ARG A 535 -8.87 6.61 38.07
N GLU A 536 -7.80 6.07 37.49
CA GLU A 536 -7.49 4.63 37.53
C GLU A 536 -7.44 4.08 38.96
N LYS A 537 -6.79 4.82 39.87
CA LYS A 537 -6.70 4.46 41.30
C LYS A 537 -8.05 4.54 42.03
N ALA A 538 -8.95 5.42 41.61
CA ALA A 538 -10.27 5.60 42.23
C ALA A 538 -11.32 4.61 41.72
N SER A 539 -11.29 4.27 40.43
CA SER A 539 -12.17 3.27 39.80
C SER A 539 -11.73 1.83 40.07
N GLY A 540 -10.42 1.60 40.26
CA GLY A 540 -9.82 0.27 40.26
C GLY A 540 -9.77 -0.38 38.88
N MET A 541 -9.92 0.42 37.82
CA MET A 541 -9.92 0.02 36.40
C MET A 541 -8.88 0.86 35.67
N SER A 542 -7.94 0.24 34.97
CA SER A 542 -6.95 0.97 34.17
C SER A 542 -7.58 1.56 32.90
N TYR A 543 -6.90 2.53 32.30
CA TYR A 543 -7.31 3.07 31.00
C TYR A 543 -7.42 1.95 29.95
N ARG A 544 -6.48 0.99 29.94
CA ARG A 544 -6.49 -0.16 29.04
C ARG A 544 -7.69 -1.09 29.24
N ASP A 545 -8.12 -1.31 30.48
CA ASP A 545 -9.32 -2.11 30.76
C ASP A 545 -10.58 -1.44 30.20
N ALA A 546 -10.64 -0.10 30.28
CA ALA A 546 -11.73 0.68 29.71
C ALA A 546 -11.74 0.68 28.18
N GLN A 547 -10.56 0.75 27.53
CA GLN A 547 -10.41 0.60 26.08
C GLN A 547 -10.91 -0.77 25.60
N ILE A 548 -10.43 -1.86 26.20
CA ILE A 548 -10.85 -3.22 25.83
C ILE A 548 -12.37 -3.38 26.00
N ALA A 549 -12.94 -2.85 27.09
CA ALA A 549 -14.39 -2.90 27.30
C ALA A 549 -15.19 -2.05 26.30
N HIS A 550 -14.62 -0.96 25.78
CA HIS A 550 -15.22 -0.12 24.75
C HIS A 550 -15.15 -0.77 23.36
N ASP A 551 -14.00 -1.32 22.99
CA ASP A 551 -13.80 -2.07 21.74
C ASP A 551 -14.68 -3.35 21.68
N GLU A 552 -14.92 -4.01 22.82
CA GLU A 552 -15.94 -5.06 22.94
C GLU A 552 -17.38 -4.53 22.68
N GLN A 553 -17.73 -3.31 23.12
CA GLN A 553 -19.05 -2.69 22.88
C GLN A 553 -19.25 -2.31 21.42
N LEU A 554 -18.24 -1.72 20.75
CA LEU A 554 -18.27 -1.44 19.30
C LEU A 554 -18.56 -2.69 18.46
N THR A 555 -18.14 -3.87 18.95
CA THR A 555 -18.44 -5.15 18.29
C THR A 555 -19.88 -5.61 18.54
N GLY A 556 -20.41 -5.39 19.74
CA GLY A 556 -21.76 -5.80 20.13
C GLY A 556 -22.86 -4.97 19.45
N GLU A 557 -22.66 -3.66 19.34
CA GLU A 557 -23.62 -2.75 18.70
C GLU A 557 -23.64 -2.88 17.17
N ALA A 558 -22.52 -3.32 16.57
CA ALA A 558 -22.44 -3.70 15.15
C ALA A 558 -23.09 -5.06 14.80
N SER A 559 -23.74 -5.73 15.76
CA SER A 559 -24.53 -6.96 15.61
C SER A 559 -23.81 -8.21 15.06
N MET A 560 -23.54 -9.16 15.95
CA MET A 560 -22.97 -10.48 15.61
C MET A 560 -24.01 -11.44 14.99
N PRO A 561 -23.69 -12.16 13.90
CA PRO A 561 -24.38 -13.40 13.56
C PRO A 561 -23.99 -14.49 14.57
N ILE A 562 -24.98 -15.24 15.08
CA ILE A 562 -24.74 -16.33 16.03
C ILE A 562 -24.22 -17.56 15.26
N TYR A 563 -22.94 -17.89 15.42
CA TYR A 563 -22.37 -19.13 14.87
C TYR A 563 -23.09 -20.38 15.41
N PRO A 564 -23.62 -21.27 14.55
CA PRO A 564 -24.08 -22.58 14.99
C PRO A 564 -22.87 -23.45 15.37
N LYS A 565 -22.80 -23.88 16.63
CA LYS A 565 -21.83 -24.89 17.08
C LYS A 565 -22.09 -26.21 16.35
N GLY A 566 -21.14 -26.69 15.53
CA GLY A 566 -21.40 -27.89 14.75
C GLY A 566 -20.28 -28.52 13.91
N VAL A 567 -19.00 -28.39 14.27
CA VAL A 567 -17.97 -29.35 13.80
C VAL A 567 -17.01 -29.66 14.94
N ASP A 568 -16.78 -30.96 15.19
CA ASP A 568 -15.98 -31.45 16.30
C ASP A 568 -14.50 -31.55 15.89
N LEU A 569 -13.71 -30.51 16.21
CA LEU A 569 -12.25 -30.52 16.07
C LEU A 569 -11.61 -30.68 17.45
N GLN A 570 -10.95 -31.83 17.65
CA GLN A 570 -10.27 -32.14 18.90
C GLN A 570 -9.14 -31.13 19.18
N PRO A 571 -9.15 -30.42 20.33
CA PRO A 571 -8.10 -29.47 20.64
C PRO A 571 -6.82 -30.20 21.06
N GLN A 572 -5.75 -30.05 20.27
CA GLN A 572 -4.40 -30.33 20.76
C GLN A 572 -4.07 -29.32 21.86
N ARG A 573 -3.74 -29.84 23.06
CA ARG A 573 -3.35 -29.02 24.21
C ARG A 573 -1.95 -28.43 23.99
N SER A 574 -1.86 -27.16 23.60
CA SER A 574 -0.70 -26.35 23.95
C SER A 574 -0.84 -25.91 25.42
N THR A 575 0.19 -26.19 26.23
CA THR A 575 0.16 -25.94 27.68
C THR A 575 1.13 -24.84 28.08
N VAL A 576 0.73 -23.58 27.85
CA VAL A 576 1.30 -22.41 28.53
C VAL A 576 0.17 -21.40 28.78
N CYS A 577 -0.39 -21.39 30.00
CA CYS A 577 -1.21 -20.28 30.49
C CYS A 577 -0.33 -19.30 31.25
N PRO A 578 -0.40 -17.98 31.01
CA PRO A 578 0.00 -16.98 32.00
C PRO A 578 -0.96 -17.04 33.20
N PRO A 579 -0.50 -16.82 34.44
CA PRO A 579 -1.37 -16.84 35.61
C PRO A 579 -2.19 -15.55 35.80
N ASP A 580 -3.34 -15.71 36.45
CA ASP A 580 -4.12 -14.71 37.18
C ASP A 580 -4.75 -13.52 36.42
N LEU A 581 -5.81 -13.81 35.67
CA LEU A 581 -6.90 -12.85 35.40
C LEU A 581 -7.98 -12.93 36.49
N PRO A 582 -8.44 -11.81 37.09
CA PRO A 582 -9.53 -11.83 38.07
C PRO A 582 -10.89 -12.16 37.42
N PRO A 583 -11.87 -12.67 38.19
CA PRO A 583 -13.13 -13.16 37.64
C PRO A 583 -13.99 -12.05 37.01
N ARG A 584 -14.44 -12.29 35.77
CA ARG A 584 -15.35 -11.41 35.00
C ARG A 584 -16.57 -10.96 35.82
N ARG A 585 -16.57 -9.70 36.26
CA ARG A 585 -17.80 -8.98 36.63
C ARG A 585 -18.50 -8.53 35.35
N LYS A 586 -19.84 -8.64 35.30
CA LYS A 586 -20.63 -8.07 34.21
C LYS A 586 -20.53 -6.54 34.26
N ALA A 587 -19.78 -5.94 33.34
CA ALA A 587 -19.54 -4.51 33.29
C ALA A 587 -20.70 -3.74 32.63
N SER A 588 -21.81 -3.58 33.35
CA SER A 588 -22.88 -2.65 32.95
C SER A 588 -22.54 -1.20 33.33
N THR A 589 -21.36 -0.70 32.94
CA THR A 589 -20.78 0.58 33.44
C THR A 589 -19.69 1.20 32.53
N SER A 590 -19.87 1.26 31.20
CA SER A 590 -19.00 2.13 30.36
C SER A 590 -19.11 3.63 30.72
N SER A 591 -20.16 4.04 31.44
CA SER A 591 -20.28 5.39 32.00
C SER A 591 -19.37 5.69 33.21
N SER A 592 -18.65 4.70 33.77
CA SER A 592 -17.95 4.88 35.06
C SER A 592 -16.69 5.74 35.03
N LEU A 593 -16.17 6.09 33.85
CA LEU A 593 -15.07 7.05 33.68
C LEU A 593 -15.54 8.44 33.18
N ALA A 594 -16.77 8.55 32.68
CA ALA A 594 -17.31 9.79 32.12
C ALA A 594 -17.94 10.68 33.23
N VAL A 595 -17.15 11.60 33.79
CA VAL A 595 -17.65 12.63 34.71
C VAL A 595 -17.08 14.00 34.33
N ALA A 596 -17.94 15.02 34.36
CA ALA A 596 -17.68 16.38 33.88
C ALA A 596 -16.70 17.21 34.77
N SER A 597 -15.44 16.78 34.89
CA SER A 597 -14.33 17.66 35.27
C SER A 597 -13.71 18.28 34.02
N ARG A 598 -13.52 19.61 33.99
CA ARG A 598 -12.75 20.27 32.94
C ARG A 598 -11.30 19.76 32.96
N ILE A 599 -10.99 18.85 32.03
CA ILE A 599 -9.62 18.45 31.72
C ILE A 599 -8.98 19.56 30.90
N SER A 600 -7.72 19.88 31.17
CA SER A 600 -6.99 20.95 30.50
C SER A 600 -5.92 20.36 29.58
N GLY A 601 -6.20 20.34 28.27
CA GLY A 601 -5.30 19.89 27.21
C GLY A 601 -6.04 19.12 26.12
N ALA A 602 -5.61 19.27 24.88
CA ALA A 602 -6.07 18.45 23.76
C ALA A 602 -5.50 17.02 23.84
N ALA A 603 -6.24 16.03 23.33
CA ALA A 603 -5.84 14.62 23.31
C ALA A 603 -4.58 14.35 22.45
N THR A 604 -4.34 15.22 21.45
CA THR A 604 -3.12 15.32 20.64
C THR A 604 -2.72 16.79 20.50
N VAL A 605 -1.41 17.05 20.45
CA VAL A 605 -0.82 18.38 20.19
C VAL A 605 -0.19 18.48 18.80
N ALA A 606 -0.40 17.48 17.93
CA ALA A 606 0.15 17.47 16.57
C ALA A 606 -0.39 18.63 15.70
N HIS A 607 -1.60 19.11 15.99
CA HIS A 607 -2.20 20.26 15.29
C HIS A 607 -1.34 21.54 15.33
N HIS A 608 -0.49 21.75 16.34
CA HIS A 608 0.39 22.94 16.40
C HIS A 608 1.51 22.97 15.35
N ALA A 609 1.74 21.87 14.61
CA ALA A 609 2.62 21.87 13.44
C ALA A 609 1.97 22.56 12.22
N MET A 610 0.64 22.71 12.23
CA MET A 610 -0.18 23.24 11.13
C MET A 610 -0.47 24.73 11.25
N ALA A 611 -1.19 25.28 10.26
CA ALA A 611 -1.40 26.72 10.13
C ALA A 611 -2.25 27.32 11.26
N GLU A 612 -1.96 28.58 11.58
CA GLU A 612 -2.76 29.47 12.44
C GLU A 612 -3.01 29.00 13.88
N GLN A 613 -2.27 28.00 14.37
CA GLN A 613 -2.44 27.50 15.74
C GLN A 613 -1.69 28.32 16.80
N THR A 614 -2.16 28.21 18.05
CA THR A 614 -1.43 28.66 19.23
C THR A 614 -0.06 27.96 19.33
N PRO A 615 0.94 28.57 19.98
CA PRO A 615 2.20 27.88 20.27
C PRO A 615 1.99 26.81 21.36
N ILE A 616 2.78 25.75 21.31
CA ILE A 616 2.84 24.68 22.34
C ILE A 616 3.23 25.25 23.71
N SER A 617 4.01 26.33 23.74
CA SER A 617 4.26 27.05 25.00
C SER A 617 2.98 27.55 25.70
N ALA A 618 1.87 27.73 24.98
CA ALA A 618 0.55 28.05 25.55
C ALA A 618 -0.29 26.83 25.97
N GLU A 619 0.06 25.60 25.53
CA GLU A 619 -0.75 24.41 25.81
C GLU A 619 -0.79 24.05 27.29
N PRO A 620 -1.97 23.85 27.90
CA PRO A 620 -2.05 23.38 29.27
C PRO A 620 -1.50 21.96 29.43
N TRP A 621 -1.03 21.66 30.65
CA TRP A 621 -0.61 20.35 31.09
C TRP A 621 -1.15 20.08 32.49
N GLU A 622 -1.78 18.92 32.70
CA GLU A 622 -2.40 18.55 33.97
C GLU A 622 -1.46 17.68 34.83
N GLY A 623 -0.45 18.31 35.44
CA GLY A 623 0.49 17.61 36.30
C GLY A 623 1.62 18.49 36.84
N ASP A 624 2.66 17.83 37.33
CA ASP A 624 3.97 18.46 37.49
C ASP A 624 4.52 18.78 36.10
N ALA A 625 5.05 20.00 35.90
CA ALA A 625 5.66 20.38 34.63
C ALA A 625 6.87 19.49 34.32
N GLU A 626 7.65 19.10 35.33
CA GLU A 626 8.81 18.22 35.16
C GLU A 626 8.41 16.79 34.75
N ASP A 627 7.18 16.34 35.01
CA ASP A 627 6.66 15.05 34.50
C ASP A 627 6.34 15.11 33.00
N GLU A 628 6.08 16.29 32.44
CA GLU A 628 5.70 16.47 31.01
C GLU A 628 6.80 15.96 30.05
N VAL A 629 8.07 16.11 30.43
CA VAL A 629 9.24 15.70 29.61
C VAL A 629 9.20 14.20 29.27
N ASN A 630 8.62 13.38 30.14
CA ASN A 630 8.48 11.94 29.91
C ASN A 630 7.42 11.57 28.85
N HIS A 631 6.53 12.51 28.52
CA HIS A 631 5.33 12.27 27.70
C HIS A 631 5.46 12.75 26.25
N TRP A 632 6.45 13.60 25.96
CA TRP A 632 6.78 14.00 24.59
C TRP A 632 7.35 12.83 23.79
N ILE A 633 6.80 12.64 22.60
CA ILE A 633 7.16 11.58 21.64
C ILE A 633 7.32 12.17 20.23
N GLN A 634 8.08 11.48 19.40
CA GLN A 634 8.15 11.67 17.95
C GLN A 634 8.16 10.32 17.24
N GLU A 635 7.72 10.31 15.99
CA GLU A 635 7.82 9.17 15.08
C GLU A 635 7.93 9.67 13.64
N GLU A 636 8.52 8.87 12.76
CA GLU A 636 8.44 9.15 11.32
C GLU A 636 6.98 9.09 10.85
N LEU A 637 6.64 9.98 9.93
CA LEU A 637 5.38 9.95 9.21
C LEU A 637 5.64 9.07 7.97
N TYR A 638 4.96 7.93 7.90
CA TYR A 638 5.27 6.89 6.92
C TYR A 638 4.65 7.21 5.56
N ILE A 639 5.49 7.65 4.63
CA ILE A 639 5.09 7.93 3.24
C ILE A 639 4.82 6.61 2.53
N HIS A 640 3.55 6.28 2.37
CA HIS A 640 3.08 5.14 1.60
C HIS A 640 2.59 5.54 0.20
N SER A 641 2.49 6.84 -0.12
CA SER A 641 2.23 7.35 -1.48
C SER A 641 3.00 6.58 -2.57
N LYS A 642 2.42 6.49 -3.78
CA LYS A 642 3.13 6.10 -5.00
C LYS A 642 2.80 7.08 -6.12
N LEU A 643 3.38 8.28 -5.99
CA LEU A 643 3.02 9.47 -6.74
C LEU A 643 4.24 10.03 -7.49
N LEU A 644 4.02 10.39 -8.75
CA LEU A 644 4.93 11.20 -9.57
C LEU A 644 4.13 12.42 -10.07
N ILE A 645 4.68 13.62 -9.91
CA ILE A 645 4.19 14.85 -10.55
C ILE A 645 5.33 15.48 -11.33
N VAL A 646 5.09 15.82 -12.60
CA VAL A 646 6.07 16.50 -13.47
C VAL A 646 5.48 17.79 -14.02
N ASP A 647 6.25 18.87 -13.87
CA ASP A 647 6.02 20.20 -14.44
C ASP A 647 4.63 20.80 -14.18
N ASP A 648 3.98 20.48 -13.06
CA ASP A 648 2.58 20.82 -12.75
C ASP A 648 1.62 20.46 -13.92
N ARG A 649 1.91 19.40 -14.68
CA ARG A 649 1.10 18.98 -15.85
C ARG A 649 0.71 17.51 -15.84
N ILE A 650 1.67 16.63 -15.54
CA ILE A 650 1.47 15.18 -15.59
C ILE A 650 1.50 14.63 -14.17
N VAL A 651 0.53 13.78 -13.83
CA VAL A 651 0.51 13.00 -12.59
C VAL A 651 0.49 11.51 -12.92
N VAL A 652 1.27 10.70 -12.20
CA VAL A 652 1.09 9.25 -12.15
C VAL A 652 0.81 8.85 -10.70
N CYS A 653 -0.33 8.20 -10.46
CA CYS A 653 -0.73 7.75 -9.12
C CYS A 653 -1.31 6.34 -9.17
N GLY A 654 -1.04 5.53 -8.15
CA GLY A 654 -1.56 4.16 -8.04
C GLY A 654 -0.85 3.37 -6.96
N SER A 655 -0.58 2.09 -7.21
CA SER A 655 0.00 1.17 -6.21
C SER A 655 1.50 0.91 -6.35
N SER A 656 2.10 1.27 -7.49
CA SER A 656 3.44 0.81 -7.91
C SER A 656 4.59 1.58 -7.25
N ASN A 657 5.39 0.89 -6.45
CA ASN A 657 6.58 1.45 -5.81
C ASN A 657 7.73 1.65 -6.82
N LEU A 658 8.73 2.47 -6.49
CA LEU A 658 9.99 2.52 -7.21
C LEU A 658 10.93 1.42 -6.69
N ASN A 659 10.69 0.19 -7.17
CA ASN A 659 11.50 -1.00 -6.92
C ASN A 659 11.27 -2.02 -8.07
N ASP A 660 12.16 -3.00 -8.24
CA ASP A 660 12.02 -4.06 -9.26
C ASP A 660 10.73 -4.87 -9.06
N ARG A 661 10.32 -5.07 -7.80
CA ARG A 661 9.08 -5.79 -7.45
C ARG A 661 7.83 -5.19 -8.08
N SER A 662 7.71 -3.86 -8.15
CA SER A 662 6.55 -3.16 -8.70
C SER A 662 6.74 -2.71 -10.16
N GLN A 663 7.98 -2.57 -10.65
CA GLN A 663 8.29 -1.99 -11.97
C GLN A 663 8.58 -3.00 -13.09
N LEU A 664 8.94 -4.25 -12.79
CA LEU A 664 9.35 -5.21 -13.82
C LEU A 664 8.20 -6.00 -14.50
N GLY A 665 6.95 -5.79 -14.10
CA GLY A 665 5.77 -6.47 -14.66
C GLY A 665 5.57 -7.93 -14.26
N HIS A 666 6.67 -8.68 -14.06
CA HIS A 666 6.65 -10.13 -13.76
C HIS A 666 6.83 -10.48 -12.27
N HIS A 667 6.88 -9.48 -11.40
CA HIS A 667 6.90 -9.61 -9.94
C HIS A 667 5.51 -9.30 -9.38
N ASP A 668 5.31 -8.30 -8.52
CA ASP A 668 3.97 -7.94 -8.03
C ASP A 668 3.09 -7.38 -9.14
N SER A 669 1.77 -7.63 -9.07
CA SER A 669 0.82 -6.93 -9.93
C SER A 669 0.43 -5.58 -9.35
N GLU A 670 0.41 -4.57 -10.22
CA GLU A 670 0.24 -3.17 -9.87
C GLU A 670 -0.66 -2.47 -10.88
N LEU A 671 -1.34 -1.41 -10.46
CA LEU A 671 -2.16 -0.56 -11.33
C LEU A 671 -1.90 0.91 -11.01
N CYS A 672 -1.73 1.73 -12.04
CA CYS A 672 -1.59 3.19 -11.91
C CYS A 672 -2.39 3.90 -13.01
N LEU A 673 -2.70 5.17 -12.75
CA LEU A 673 -3.33 6.09 -13.69
C LEU A 673 -2.34 7.21 -14.03
N VAL A 674 -2.01 7.35 -15.30
CA VAL A 674 -1.30 8.53 -15.85
C VAL A 674 -2.37 9.57 -16.19
N MET A 675 -2.16 10.83 -15.84
CA MET A 675 -3.16 11.89 -15.92
C MET A 675 -2.55 13.21 -16.43
N GLU A 676 -3.19 13.80 -17.43
CA GLU A 676 -2.88 15.12 -18.00
C GLU A 676 -4.17 15.94 -18.10
N ASP A 677 -4.24 17.09 -17.45
CA ASP A 677 -5.47 17.90 -17.41
C ASP A 677 -5.50 18.93 -18.55
N SER A 678 -6.54 18.88 -19.39
CA SER A 678 -6.77 19.87 -20.45
C SER A 678 -7.28 21.22 -19.91
N ARG A 679 -7.72 21.28 -18.65
CA ARG A 679 -8.00 22.54 -17.96
C ARG A 679 -6.69 23.20 -17.54
N GLY A 680 -6.32 24.27 -18.23
CA GLY A 680 -5.23 25.15 -17.82
C GLY A 680 -5.48 25.85 -16.48
N LEU A 681 -4.44 25.96 -15.67
CA LEU A 681 -4.35 26.84 -14.51
C LEU A 681 -3.22 27.85 -14.75
N ALA A 682 -3.53 29.15 -14.66
CA ALA A 682 -2.53 30.19 -14.69
C ALA A 682 -1.63 30.08 -13.44
N SER A 683 -0.32 29.95 -13.68
CA SER A 683 0.69 29.71 -12.66
C SER A 683 1.97 30.50 -12.99
N THR A 684 2.98 30.32 -12.15
CA THR A 684 4.34 30.83 -12.36
C THR A 684 5.31 29.64 -12.31
N MET A 685 6.40 29.70 -13.09
CA MET A 685 7.46 28.69 -13.14
C MET A 685 8.80 29.40 -13.38
N ASP A 686 9.71 29.35 -12.40
CA ASP A 686 10.98 30.10 -12.38
C ASP A 686 10.77 31.61 -12.65
N GLY A 687 9.78 32.19 -11.97
CA GLY A 687 9.38 33.59 -12.11
C GLY A 687 8.71 33.96 -13.43
N GLN A 688 8.52 33.02 -14.37
CA GLN A 688 7.85 33.26 -15.65
C GLN A 688 6.37 32.81 -15.62
N PRO A 689 5.46 33.49 -16.35
CA PRO A 689 4.10 33.01 -16.53
C PRO A 689 4.07 31.61 -17.14
N TYR A 690 3.31 30.70 -16.53
CA TYR A 690 3.24 29.30 -16.92
C TYR A 690 1.79 28.80 -16.92
N GLU A 691 1.44 27.98 -17.92
CA GLU A 691 0.14 27.31 -17.98
C GLU A 691 0.31 25.86 -17.49
N ALA A 692 -0.14 25.62 -16.27
CA ALA A 692 -0.13 24.32 -15.62
C ALA A 692 -1.41 23.53 -15.92
N GLY A 693 -1.39 22.22 -15.74
CA GLY A 693 -2.61 21.39 -15.70
C GLY A 693 -3.27 21.51 -14.33
N TYR A 694 -4.57 21.81 -14.29
CA TYR A 694 -5.29 22.11 -13.05
C TYR A 694 -5.20 20.97 -12.01
N HIS A 695 -5.47 19.71 -12.41
CA HIS A 695 -5.33 18.55 -11.51
C HIS A 695 -3.93 18.43 -10.89
N ALA A 696 -2.87 18.51 -11.72
CA ALA A 696 -1.48 18.36 -11.25
C ALA A 696 -1.05 19.49 -10.30
N ALA A 697 -1.32 20.74 -10.68
CA ALA A 697 -0.97 21.90 -9.88
C ALA A 697 -1.74 21.97 -8.56
N THR A 698 -3.04 21.64 -8.55
CA THR A 698 -3.85 21.69 -7.32
C THR A 698 -3.39 20.65 -6.31
N LEU A 699 -3.12 19.41 -6.75
CA LEU A 699 -2.56 18.35 -5.90
C LEU A 699 -1.19 18.74 -5.33
N ARG A 700 -0.28 19.18 -6.19
CA ARG A 700 1.09 19.54 -5.80
C ARG A 700 1.11 20.71 -4.82
N ARG A 701 0.25 21.73 -5.03
CA ARG A 701 0.09 22.85 -4.07
C ARG A 701 -0.52 22.39 -2.74
N HIS A 702 -1.46 21.43 -2.74
CA HIS A 702 -2.04 20.90 -1.51
C HIS A 702 -0.98 20.17 -0.66
N LEU A 703 -0.29 19.18 -1.25
CA LEU A 703 0.79 18.43 -0.60
C LEU A 703 1.89 19.35 -0.08
N TRP A 704 2.31 20.35 -0.86
CA TRP A 704 3.36 21.27 -0.42
C TRP A 704 2.90 22.20 0.71
N ARG A 705 1.61 22.54 0.78
CA ARG A 705 1.05 23.28 1.91
C ARG A 705 0.97 22.40 3.15
N GLU A 706 0.58 21.14 3.03
CA GLU A 706 0.55 20.17 4.12
C GLU A 706 1.95 19.96 4.73
N HIS A 707 2.92 19.62 3.89
CA HIS A 707 4.32 19.33 4.25
C HIS A 707 5.03 20.52 4.93
N LEU A 708 4.62 21.75 4.63
CA LEU A 708 5.09 22.99 5.26
C LEU A 708 4.26 23.46 6.47
N GLY A 709 3.12 22.84 6.78
CA GLY A 709 2.22 23.28 7.85
C GLY A 709 1.42 24.54 7.51
N LEU A 710 1.12 24.75 6.22
CA LEU A 710 0.35 25.87 5.65
C LEU A 710 -1.13 25.50 5.34
N LEU A 711 -1.55 24.27 5.65
CA LEU A 711 -2.96 23.90 5.76
C LEU A 711 -3.44 24.12 7.21
N PRO A 712 -4.71 24.48 7.44
CA PRO A 712 -5.30 24.39 8.77
C PRO A 712 -5.38 22.92 9.23
N PRO A 713 -5.47 22.65 10.54
CA PRO A 713 -5.75 21.31 11.03
C PRO A 713 -7.12 20.82 10.54
N GLN A 714 -7.19 19.56 10.08
CA GLN A 714 -8.40 18.93 9.54
C GLN A 714 -9.26 18.30 10.65
N ASP A 715 -10.57 18.57 10.63
CA ASP A 715 -11.54 17.95 11.53
C ASP A 715 -11.82 16.48 11.18
N LEU A 716 -12.29 15.69 12.14
CA LEU A 716 -12.65 14.28 11.90
C LEU A 716 -13.93 14.11 11.07
N ASP A 717 -14.84 15.10 11.09
CA ASP A 717 -16.12 15.07 10.38
C ASP A 717 -15.99 15.68 8.97
N GLY A 718 -15.99 14.81 7.96
CA GLY A 718 -15.94 15.19 6.55
C GLY A 718 -17.31 15.50 5.92
N SER A 719 -18.40 15.63 6.69
CA SER A 719 -19.74 15.81 6.10
C SER A 719 -19.93 17.13 5.34
N ALA A 720 -19.25 18.19 5.78
CA ALA A 720 -19.28 19.51 5.15
C ALA A 720 -18.04 19.79 4.28
N ASP A 721 -17.09 18.85 4.23
CA ASP A 721 -15.82 19.01 3.51
C ASP A 721 -15.97 18.53 2.07
N PRO A 722 -15.77 19.40 1.05
CA PRO A 722 -15.82 18.99 -0.34
C PRO A 722 -14.79 17.92 -0.67
N ASN A 723 -13.55 18.01 -0.14
CA ASN A 723 -12.48 17.05 -0.44
C ASN A 723 -12.83 15.63 0.00
N ALA A 724 -13.54 15.49 1.12
CA ALA A 724 -14.01 14.20 1.65
C ALA A 724 -15.16 13.54 0.88
N GLN A 725 -15.75 14.20 -0.13
CA GLN A 725 -16.84 13.61 -0.94
C GLN A 725 -16.30 12.80 -2.14
N PRO A 726 -17.09 11.83 -2.67
CA PRO A 726 -16.80 11.17 -3.95
C PRO A 726 -16.54 12.17 -5.10
N PRO A 727 -15.86 11.76 -6.19
CA PRO A 727 -15.76 12.57 -7.40
C PRO A 727 -17.16 12.90 -7.95
N GLY A 728 -17.37 14.16 -8.33
CA GLY A 728 -18.64 14.66 -8.83
C GLY A 728 -18.55 16.13 -9.21
N GLU A 729 -19.43 16.57 -10.12
CA GLU A 729 -19.47 17.96 -10.60
C GLU A 729 -19.83 18.96 -9.48
N GLU A 730 -20.61 18.52 -8.50
CA GLU A 730 -21.00 19.28 -7.30
C GLU A 730 -19.99 19.15 -6.14
N SER A 731 -18.95 18.32 -6.30
CA SER A 731 -17.95 18.01 -5.26
C SER A 731 -16.49 18.08 -5.76
N PRO A 732 -16.06 19.19 -6.38
CA PRO A 732 -14.67 19.39 -6.77
C PRO A 732 -13.74 19.39 -5.55
N ASN A 733 -12.43 19.25 -5.77
CA ASN A 733 -11.46 19.53 -4.70
C ASN A 733 -11.56 21.00 -4.26
N GLU A 734 -11.58 21.24 -2.95
CA GLU A 734 -11.39 22.57 -2.38
C GLU A 734 -9.89 22.82 -2.21
N VAL A 735 -9.38 23.78 -2.97
CA VAL A 735 -7.92 23.96 -3.18
C VAL A 735 -7.33 25.15 -2.42
N GLY A 736 -8.18 26.00 -1.82
CA GLY A 736 -7.73 27.22 -1.14
C GLY A 736 -7.38 28.38 -2.08
N GLU A 737 -8.03 28.47 -3.25
CA GLU A 737 -7.77 29.54 -4.21
C GLU A 737 -8.08 30.92 -3.60
N GLY A 738 -7.08 31.80 -3.57
CA GLY A 738 -7.15 33.13 -2.96
C GLY A 738 -6.48 33.24 -1.58
N GLU A 739 -6.08 32.12 -0.97
CA GLU A 739 -5.25 32.14 0.24
C GLU A 739 -3.80 32.59 -0.08
N GLU A 740 -3.15 33.25 0.88
CA GLU A 740 -1.74 33.65 0.75
C GLU A 740 -0.81 32.43 0.60
N SER A 741 -1.08 31.37 1.36
CA SER A 741 -0.40 30.07 1.30
C SER A 741 -0.49 29.41 -0.09
N TRP A 742 -1.65 29.48 -0.75
CA TRP A 742 -1.87 28.96 -2.10
C TRP A 742 -1.05 29.72 -3.16
N LYS A 743 -0.89 31.03 -2.99
CA LYS A 743 -0.04 31.85 -3.87
C LYS A 743 1.45 31.67 -3.56
N PHE A 744 1.81 31.51 -2.29
CA PHE A 744 3.19 31.28 -1.84
C PHE A 744 3.78 30.01 -2.45
N VAL A 745 3.00 28.92 -2.48
CA VAL A 745 3.43 27.67 -3.12
C VAL A 745 3.25 27.67 -4.65
N GLU A 746 2.89 28.77 -5.31
CA GLU A 746 2.52 28.74 -6.73
C GLU A 746 3.65 28.21 -7.64
N ASP A 747 4.86 28.76 -7.50
CA ASP A 747 6.02 28.48 -8.34
C ASP A 747 6.96 27.47 -7.67
N PRO A 748 7.00 26.19 -8.09
CA PRO A 748 7.85 25.17 -7.47
C PRO A 748 9.35 25.39 -7.72
N LEU A 749 9.71 26.33 -8.61
CA LEU A 749 11.08 26.77 -8.87
C LEU A 749 11.42 28.13 -8.23
N SER A 750 10.49 28.76 -7.50
CA SER A 750 10.79 29.98 -6.71
C SER A 750 11.96 29.74 -5.75
N ASP A 751 12.79 30.78 -5.55
CA ASP A 751 13.89 30.75 -4.59
C ASP A 751 13.41 31.06 -3.16
N GLU A 752 12.40 31.92 -3.01
CA GLU A 752 11.78 32.24 -1.71
C GLU A 752 11.08 31.01 -1.11
N LEU A 753 10.27 30.33 -1.92
CA LEU A 753 9.61 29.08 -1.52
C LEU A 753 10.64 27.99 -1.18
N TRP A 754 11.74 27.93 -1.93
CA TRP A 754 12.77 26.93 -1.72
C TRP A 754 13.63 27.20 -0.48
N GLU A 755 13.95 28.47 -0.21
CA GLU A 755 14.59 28.88 1.04
C GLU A 755 13.70 28.51 2.23
N ALA A 756 12.39 28.80 2.18
CA ALA A 756 11.45 28.41 3.22
C ALA A 756 11.37 26.88 3.41
N TRP A 757 11.23 26.13 2.31
CA TRP A 757 11.17 24.66 2.32
C TRP A 757 12.42 24.04 2.96
N THR A 758 13.60 24.44 2.48
CA THR A 758 14.87 23.89 2.96
C THR A 758 15.24 24.39 4.36
N ALA A 759 14.90 25.62 4.72
CA ALA A 759 15.09 26.15 6.07
C ALA A 759 14.19 25.45 7.09
N GLN A 760 12.92 25.17 6.76
CA GLN A 760 12.01 24.45 7.65
C GLN A 760 12.41 22.97 7.79
N ALA A 761 12.77 22.29 6.69
CA ALA A 761 13.32 20.95 6.74
C ALA A 761 14.58 20.87 7.62
N THR A 762 15.47 21.87 7.52
CA THR A 762 16.67 21.99 8.37
C THR A 762 16.28 22.19 9.84
N LYS A 763 15.37 23.14 10.14
CA LYS A 763 14.89 23.44 11.49
C LYS A 763 14.29 22.20 12.16
N ASN A 764 13.38 21.52 11.48
CA ASN A 764 12.73 20.32 11.96
C ASN A 764 13.77 19.22 12.24
N THR A 765 14.67 18.95 11.29
CA THR A 765 15.75 17.96 11.43
C THR A 765 16.61 18.24 12.67
N GLU A 766 17.00 19.50 12.90
CA GLU A 766 17.78 19.90 14.08
C GLU A 766 16.99 19.72 15.39
N VAL A 767 15.72 20.10 15.43
CA VAL A 767 14.88 19.95 16.63
C VAL A 767 14.68 18.47 16.97
N PHE A 768 14.34 17.63 15.98
CA PHE A 768 14.16 16.20 16.18
C PHE A 768 15.45 15.49 16.63
N ARG A 769 16.59 15.82 16.01
CA ARG A 769 17.92 15.37 16.45
C ARG A 769 18.20 15.78 17.90
N GLN A 770 18.06 17.05 18.24
CA GLN A 770 18.48 17.59 19.55
C GLN A 770 17.57 17.23 20.72
N LEU A 771 16.29 16.95 20.47
CA LEU A 771 15.33 16.60 21.53
C LEU A 771 15.18 15.09 21.72
N PHE A 772 15.09 14.34 20.62
CA PHE A 772 14.70 12.93 20.64
C PHE A 772 15.83 11.98 20.23
N HIS A 773 16.93 12.51 19.69
CA HIS A 773 17.92 11.71 18.96
C HIS A 773 17.23 10.81 17.91
N ALA A 774 16.36 11.44 17.12
CA ALA A 774 15.57 10.75 16.11
C ALA A 774 16.49 10.07 15.08
N ASP A 775 16.23 8.78 14.82
CA ASP A 775 16.93 7.99 13.81
C ASP A 775 16.11 7.91 12.50
N PRO A 776 16.74 7.77 11.32
CA PRO A 776 18.19 7.79 11.09
C PRO A 776 18.80 9.21 11.09
N ASP A 777 20.13 9.33 11.18
CA ASP A 777 20.83 10.63 11.22
C ASP A 777 22.24 10.61 10.59
N ASP A 778 22.64 11.71 9.95
CA ASP A 778 23.95 11.86 9.27
C ASP A 778 25.18 11.85 10.19
N HIS A 779 25.01 12.06 11.49
CA HIS A 779 26.09 11.92 12.48
C HIS A 779 26.38 10.45 12.83
N VAL A 780 25.48 9.51 12.46
CA VAL A 780 25.60 8.08 12.75
C VAL A 780 26.10 7.36 11.50
N LYS A 781 27.43 7.16 11.40
CA LYS A 781 28.07 6.57 10.19
C LYS A 781 28.41 5.10 10.33
N THR A 782 28.49 4.62 11.57
CA THR A 782 28.78 3.24 11.95
C THR A 782 27.78 2.72 12.99
N PHE A 783 27.72 1.40 13.19
CA PHE A 783 26.91 0.82 14.27
C PHE A 783 27.40 1.22 15.67
N ASP A 784 28.70 1.55 15.84
CA ASP A 784 29.23 2.06 17.10
C ASP A 784 28.75 3.48 17.39
N ASP A 785 28.71 4.36 16.37
CA ASP A 785 28.07 5.68 16.48
C ASP A 785 26.59 5.52 16.86
N PHE A 786 25.90 4.55 16.25
CA PHE A 786 24.47 4.32 16.50
C PHE A 786 24.20 3.85 17.94
N ASN A 787 25.06 2.98 18.47
CA ASN A 787 25.03 2.54 19.86
C ASN A 787 25.30 3.69 20.85
N GLY A 788 26.11 4.68 20.48
CA GLY A 788 26.33 5.90 21.28
C GLY A 788 25.22 6.95 21.14
N PHE A 789 24.55 7.01 20.00
CA PHE A 789 23.51 7.99 19.68
C PHE A 789 22.17 7.69 20.36
N LEU A 790 21.78 6.42 20.46
CA LEU A 790 20.46 6.04 20.97
C LEU A 790 20.26 6.31 22.47
N PRO A 791 19.00 6.47 22.93
CA PRO A 791 18.70 6.84 24.32
C PRO A 791 19.32 5.92 25.39
N PRO A 792 19.69 6.46 26.57
CA PRO A 792 20.20 5.67 27.68
C PRO A 792 19.23 4.55 28.09
N LYS A 793 19.75 3.42 28.57
CA LYS A 793 18.96 2.26 29.01
C LYS A 793 17.85 2.68 29.99
N GLY A 794 16.60 2.55 29.55
CA GLY A 794 15.39 2.93 30.29
C GLY A 794 14.56 4.03 29.63
N THR A 795 15.13 4.79 28.70
CA THR A 795 14.35 5.63 27.79
C THR A 795 13.89 4.80 26.59
N LYS A 796 12.60 4.91 26.24
CA LYS A 796 12.03 4.26 25.05
C LYS A 796 12.42 5.04 23.78
N PRO A 797 12.61 4.37 22.63
CA PRO A 797 12.70 5.05 21.34
C PRO A 797 11.53 6.01 21.11
N GLY A 798 11.76 7.08 20.35
CA GLY A 798 10.76 8.12 20.08
C GLY A 798 10.52 9.12 21.21
N HIS A 799 10.88 8.83 22.48
CA HIS A 799 10.76 9.81 23.57
C HIS A 799 11.96 10.77 23.64
N ILE A 800 11.81 11.88 24.38
CA ILE A 800 12.91 12.81 24.68
C ILE A 800 14.13 12.05 25.22
N TYR A 801 15.29 12.29 24.59
CA TYR A 801 16.55 11.60 24.88
C TYR A 801 17.07 11.97 26.28
N ASP A 802 17.27 13.27 26.53
CA ASP A 802 17.72 13.80 27.82
C ASP A 802 16.53 14.33 28.62
N ARG A 803 16.14 13.53 29.62
CA ARG A 803 15.02 13.85 30.53
C ARG A 803 15.35 14.93 31.57
N MET A 804 16.57 15.44 31.58
CA MET A 804 16.97 16.59 32.40
C MET A 804 16.77 17.94 31.68
N ILE A 805 16.37 17.95 30.39
CA ILE A 805 16.02 19.18 29.67
C ILE A 805 14.77 19.79 30.32
N PRO A 806 14.81 21.06 30.79
CA PRO A 806 13.65 21.69 31.41
C PRO A 806 12.44 21.74 30.45
N PRO A 807 11.20 21.49 30.92
CA PRO A 807 10.00 21.38 30.08
C PRO A 807 9.78 22.58 29.16
N HIS A 808 10.01 23.79 29.67
CA HIS A 808 9.88 25.05 28.93
C HIS A 808 10.95 25.24 27.83
N VAL A 809 12.04 24.46 27.83
CA VAL A 809 13.02 24.40 26.73
C VAL A 809 12.53 23.45 25.64
N VAL A 810 11.95 22.29 26.01
CA VAL A 810 11.32 21.35 25.06
C VAL A 810 10.20 22.06 24.29
N ARG A 811 9.24 22.66 25.00
CA ARG A 811 8.12 23.41 24.40
C ARG A 811 8.58 24.48 23.41
N ARG A 812 9.54 25.34 23.80
CA ARG A 812 10.06 26.41 22.91
C ARG A 812 10.82 25.92 21.69
N ARG A 813 11.35 24.69 21.71
CA ARG A 813 11.94 24.07 20.52
C ARG A 813 10.86 23.50 19.60
N LEU A 814 9.86 22.82 20.17
CA LEU A 814 8.70 22.33 19.42
C LEU A 814 7.84 23.46 18.82
N ASP A 815 7.77 24.63 19.48
CA ASP A 815 7.17 25.86 18.92
C ASP A 815 7.76 26.28 17.55
N THR A 816 8.97 25.81 17.21
CA THR A 816 9.65 26.12 15.93
C THR A 816 9.48 25.05 14.86
N VAL A 817 8.82 23.94 15.17
CA VAL A 817 8.46 22.90 14.20
C VAL A 817 7.20 23.34 13.46
N ARG A 818 7.24 23.28 12.13
CA ARG A 818 6.13 23.57 11.23
C ARG A 818 6.14 22.57 10.09
N GLY A 819 4.96 22.07 9.74
CA GLY A 819 4.80 20.92 8.87
C GLY A 819 5.61 19.71 9.34
N HIS A 820 5.87 18.81 8.41
CA HIS A 820 6.43 17.49 8.69
C HIS A 820 7.80 17.25 8.05
N LEU A 821 8.24 18.12 7.12
CA LEU A 821 9.49 17.95 6.38
C LEU A 821 10.73 17.84 7.27
N VAL A 822 11.57 16.84 6.97
CA VAL A 822 12.95 16.71 7.45
C VAL A 822 13.86 16.26 6.30
N TRP A 823 15.16 16.49 6.40
CA TRP A 823 16.11 15.99 5.39
C TRP A 823 16.28 14.47 5.50
N THR A 824 16.37 13.78 4.36
CA THR A 824 16.80 12.37 4.35
C THR A 824 18.28 12.29 4.73
N PRO A 825 18.68 11.44 5.71
CA PRO A 825 20.06 11.34 6.16
C PRO A 825 20.90 10.48 5.19
N MET A 826 21.54 11.15 4.23
CA MET A 826 22.30 10.53 3.15
C MET A 826 23.60 9.83 3.60
N GLN A 827 24.11 10.17 4.79
CA GLN A 827 25.35 9.63 5.38
C GLN A 827 25.10 8.52 6.42
N PHE A 828 23.84 8.25 6.79
CA PHE A 828 23.50 7.27 7.84
C PHE A 828 24.02 5.86 7.52
N LEU A 829 24.82 5.30 8.43
CA LEU A 829 25.48 3.99 8.29
C LEU A 829 26.30 3.82 6.99
N ARG A 830 26.74 4.91 6.35
CA ARG A 830 27.54 4.88 5.10
C ARG A 830 28.86 4.14 5.26
N ASP A 831 29.46 4.19 6.45
CA ASP A 831 30.76 3.59 6.73
C ASP A 831 30.60 2.18 7.38
N ALA A 832 29.40 1.59 7.29
CA ALA A 832 29.07 0.24 7.78
C ALA A 832 28.44 -0.66 6.70
N SER A 833 28.62 -1.98 6.85
CA SER A 833 27.91 -2.97 6.03
C SER A 833 26.48 -3.15 6.54
N MET A 834 25.53 -2.43 5.95
CA MET A 834 24.12 -2.49 6.37
C MET A 834 23.51 -3.89 6.15
N ALA A 835 23.86 -4.57 5.06
CA ALA A 835 23.45 -5.94 4.74
C ALA A 835 24.65 -6.84 4.44
N GLU A 836 25.05 -7.66 5.42
CA GLU A 836 25.99 -8.75 5.19
C GLU A 836 25.32 -9.89 4.41
N LYS A 837 25.97 -10.42 3.37
CA LYS A 837 25.45 -11.55 2.59
C LYS A 837 25.46 -12.82 3.46
N GLY A 838 24.28 -13.40 3.66
CA GLY A 838 24.03 -14.47 4.63
C GLY A 838 22.79 -15.29 4.31
N LEU A 839 22.28 -16.06 5.28
CA LEU A 839 21.12 -16.95 5.05
C LEU A 839 19.84 -16.20 4.63
N GLN A 840 19.62 -14.98 5.13
CA GLN A 840 18.45 -14.16 4.79
C GLN A 840 18.63 -13.36 3.49
N VAL A 841 19.82 -12.79 3.24
CA VAL A 841 20.13 -12.01 2.02
C VAL A 841 21.21 -12.74 1.22
N ASN A 842 20.79 -13.47 0.19
CA ASN A 842 21.64 -14.25 -0.71
C ASN A 842 21.12 -14.19 -2.16
N GLN A 843 21.82 -14.83 -3.10
CA GLN A 843 21.48 -14.80 -4.54
C GLN A 843 20.08 -15.31 -4.90
N LEU A 844 19.40 -16.07 -4.02
CA LEU A 844 18.03 -16.55 -4.22
C LEU A 844 16.97 -15.63 -3.58
N THR A 845 17.36 -14.79 -2.62
CA THR A 845 16.47 -13.88 -1.88
C THR A 845 16.72 -12.41 -2.18
N GLU A 846 17.79 -12.06 -2.90
CA GLU A 846 18.16 -10.69 -3.25
C GLU A 846 17.00 -9.94 -3.90
N SER A 847 16.27 -10.60 -4.82
CA SER A 847 15.12 -10.02 -5.54
C SER A 847 13.85 -9.78 -4.70
N ILE A 848 13.84 -10.19 -3.42
CA ILE A 848 12.74 -9.89 -2.49
C ILE A 848 12.86 -8.45 -1.97
N TYR A 849 14.08 -7.89 -2.00
CA TYR A 849 14.44 -6.61 -1.38
C TYR A 849 14.69 -5.47 -2.38
N THR A 850 14.40 -5.69 -3.67
CA THR A 850 14.83 -4.84 -4.80
C THR A 850 13.69 -4.27 -5.61
#